data_AF-A0A9E4KCM5-F1
#
_entry.id   AF-A0A9E4KCM5-F1
#
_cell.length_a   1.000
_cell.length_b   1.000
_cell.length_c   1.000
_cell.angle_alpha   90.00
_cell.angle_beta   90.00
_cell.angle_gamma   90.00
#
_symmetry.space_group_name_H-M   'P 1'
#
loop_
_entity.id
_entity.type
_entity.pdbx_description
1 polymer ?
#
loop_
_entity_poly.entity_id
_entity_poly.type
_entity_poly.pdbx_seq_one_letter_code
_entity_poly.pdbx_strand_id
1 'polypeptide(L)'
;MAISNYSLGLSGEWPEPIHTKLFSGVGLVRGEYLMRGRGQYITVPACQTHIYEYLVEVCRLFEGQAVWYRFADMDTDEANVLEKVDHHIEEIIPLLGCRGVRRALSFQDTFRIEVNILSQVASECSNIGVIIPYLSQPDQLTNVIKILKSEAYQGPLGIMVETPASALGIDRFLAAGEISNVIIGLNDLSGLILGGLRGSSFVNLADISVLETVKQVILRCKEVGVQTAIAGYYDPRSFEIYSRIGAVNVIVHYHQQNLLKDQPEGYIYRKDLELIKKSTEIAVGHMHLKRHRHWENYPHEVKRKLVLVSSFGDVGHRLIVRGFLRVWNHLPERQSFEIAIIDKHKLHEKITQETIASGDIIVIAGGPIMWPFVEHSDWAPILLDSVTRAAQEGRIIMGLALGSCYPLTIGTNHCRYEESDFVQKILLQCSIVTTRDALAHDILSNLDIENKLLPCLAFCSNVSIYSKPKKRILVNYMRGAGHHDYNSNIKTTQWDRTLHEFVKHAQKRWHASFLCHSPAEYELASLVDETQERILITDEYMYNTNLTALTAVNNRIHATIGLAALGIPSVTVGTESRLMSVDLLNLPTLHVNECTVNKLLTTIETLIEQREVYKKNLAVKAQEAFSDYSRILGSLTTGQQNINSKNNIRSTEQIGNLSNR
;
A
#
# COMPACT_ATOMS: atom_id res chain seq x y z
N MET A 1 16.83 38.52 -29.84
CA MET A 1 16.30 37.94 -28.58
C MET A 1 17.51 37.46 -27.80
N ALA A 2 17.64 37.85 -26.53
CA ALA A 2 18.70 37.30 -25.68
C ALA A 2 18.48 35.79 -25.55
N ILE A 3 19.52 34.98 -25.81
CA ILE A 3 19.46 33.53 -25.64
C ILE A 3 19.06 33.27 -24.18
N SER A 4 18.01 32.49 -23.97
CA SER A 4 17.45 32.24 -22.65
C SER A 4 18.43 31.44 -21.78
N ASN A 5 18.37 31.61 -20.45
CA ASN A 5 19.10 30.78 -19.49
C ASN A 5 18.51 29.35 -19.36
N TYR A 6 17.76 28.91 -20.38
CA TYR A 6 17.08 27.63 -20.41
C TYR A 6 17.63 26.76 -21.52
N SER A 7 17.62 25.46 -21.29
CA SER A 7 17.91 24.45 -22.29
C SER A 7 16.77 23.44 -22.35
N LEU A 8 16.60 22.79 -23.49
CA LEU A 8 15.52 21.85 -23.71
C LEU A 8 15.88 20.47 -23.18
N GLY A 9 14.96 19.83 -22.46
CA GLY A 9 15.05 18.44 -22.03
C GLY A 9 14.15 17.53 -22.86
N LEU A 10 14.73 16.56 -23.54
CA LEU A 10 14.07 15.61 -24.44
C LEU A 10 14.07 14.19 -23.89
N SER A 11 12.98 13.48 -24.14
CA SER A 11 12.68 12.09 -23.79
C SER A 11 12.16 11.32 -25.00
N GLY A 12 12.67 11.65 -26.20
CA GLY A 12 12.24 11.07 -27.48
C GLY A 12 11.28 11.95 -28.28
N GLU A 13 10.88 13.11 -27.77
CA GLU A 13 10.12 14.09 -28.55
C GLU A 13 10.99 14.66 -29.68
N TRP A 14 10.34 14.96 -30.82
CA TRP A 14 10.98 15.62 -31.96
C TRP A 14 10.87 17.15 -31.82
N PRO A 15 11.97 17.85 -31.51
CA PRO A 15 11.94 19.30 -31.42
C PRO A 15 11.69 19.93 -32.79
N GLU A 16 10.97 21.04 -32.79
CA GLU A 16 10.70 21.87 -33.97
C GLU A 16 11.65 23.08 -34.05
N PRO A 17 11.84 23.69 -35.24
CA PRO A 17 12.73 24.85 -35.42
C PRO A 17 12.45 26.06 -34.52
N ILE A 18 11.25 26.18 -33.96
CA ILE A 18 10.96 27.25 -32.98
C ILE A 18 11.76 27.07 -31.67
N HIS A 19 12.07 25.83 -31.28
CA HIS A 19 12.78 25.54 -30.04
C HIS A 19 14.23 26.04 -30.06
N THR A 20 14.88 26.10 -31.23
CA THR A 20 16.26 26.63 -31.36
C THR A 20 16.34 28.13 -31.04
N LYS A 21 15.21 28.84 -31.16
CA LYS A 21 15.09 30.26 -30.79
C LYS A 21 14.74 30.47 -29.32
N LEU A 22 14.09 29.50 -28.69
CA LEU A 22 13.61 29.58 -27.31
C LEU A 22 14.65 29.07 -26.31
N PHE A 23 15.47 28.10 -26.69
CA PHE A 23 16.43 27.44 -25.84
C PHE A 23 17.87 27.69 -26.31
N SER A 24 18.80 27.69 -25.36
CA SER A 24 20.24 27.79 -25.62
C SER A 24 20.85 26.53 -26.27
N GLY A 25 20.09 25.44 -26.31
CA GLY A 25 20.49 24.13 -26.81
C GLY A 25 19.62 23.03 -26.20
N VAL A 26 20.03 21.77 -26.38
CA VAL A 26 19.42 20.61 -25.74
C VAL A 26 20.28 20.20 -24.54
N GLY A 27 19.84 20.55 -23.35
CA GLY A 27 20.59 20.33 -22.12
C GLY A 27 20.51 18.89 -21.61
N LEU A 28 19.56 18.10 -22.11
CA LEU A 28 19.43 16.69 -21.74
C LEU A 28 18.58 15.92 -22.76
N VAL A 29 19.17 14.92 -23.42
CA VAL A 29 18.46 13.83 -24.08
C VAL A 29 18.53 12.61 -23.18
N ARG A 30 17.38 12.06 -22.78
CA ARG A 30 17.29 10.90 -21.90
C ARG A 30 17.35 9.61 -22.71
N GLY A 31 18.51 8.97 -22.74
CA GLY A 31 18.77 7.78 -23.56
C GLY A 31 17.80 6.62 -23.31
N GLU A 32 17.35 6.42 -22.07
CA GLU A 32 16.44 5.33 -21.74
C GLU A 32 15.10 5.41 -22.47
N TYR A 33 14.61 6.62 -22.76
CA TYR A 33 13.32 6.79 -23.42
C TYR A 33 13.36 6.52 -24.93
N LEU A 34 14.51 6.66 -25.57
CA LEU A 34 14.68 6.26 -26.98
C LEU A 34 14.52 4.74 -27.13
N MET A 35 14.99 3.98 -26.15
CA MET A 35 14.82 2.52 -26.08
C MET A 35 13.38 2.15 -25.72
N ARG A 36 12.84 2.74 -24.64
CA ARG A 36 11.47 2.47 -24.16
C ARG A 36 10.39 2.86 -25.17
N GLY A 37 10.58 3.96 -25.91
CA GLY A 37 9.67 4.38 -26.96
C GLY A 37 9.49 3.34 -28.07
N ARG A 38 10.51 2.49 -28.28
CA ARG A 38 10.46 1.37 -29.21
C ARG A 38 10.10 0.03 -28.58
N GLY A 39 10.14 -0.08 -27.25
CA GLY A 39 10.07 -1.35 -26.55
C GLY A 39 11.27 -2.28 -26.83
N GLN A 40 12.39 -1.73 -27.31
CA GLN A 40 13.57 -2.48 -27.74
C GLN A 40 14.79 -2.01 -26.96
N TYR A 41 15.63 -2.96 -26.52
CA TYR A 41 16.90 -2.63 -25.92
C TYR A 41 17.98 -2.35 -26.98
N ILE A 42 19.10 -1.74 -26.57
CA ILE A 42 20.14 -1.28 -27.49
C ILE A 42 20.89 -2.42 -28.21
N THR A 43 20.76 -3.65 -27.74
CA THR A 43 21.24 -4.85 -28.44
C THR A 43 20.52 -5.10 -29.77
N VAL A 44 19.36 -4.49 -29.99
CA VAL A 44 18.59 -4.62 -31.23
C VAL A 44 19.11 -3.62 -32.28
N PRO A 45 19.56 -4.07 -33.47
CA PRO A 45 20.10 -3.17 -34.50
C PRO A 45 19.14 -2.05 -34.91
N ALA A 46 17.83 -2.33 -35.00
CA ALA A 46 16.83 -1.30 -35.30
C ALA A 46 16.71 -0.23 -34.21
N CYS A 47 16.99 -0.58 -32.94
CA CYS A 47 17.06 0.39 -31.84
C CYS A 47 18.32 1.27 -31.98
N GLN A 48 19.46 0.66 -32.33
CA GLN A 48 20.71 1.38 -32.57
C GLN A 48 20.55 2.41 -33.70
N THR A 49 20.00 2.00 -34.85
CA THR A 49 19.71 2.89 -35.98
C THR A 49 18.78 4.03 -35.58
N HIS A 50 17.72 3.75 -34.82
CA HIS A 50 16.80 4.79 -34.38
C HIS A 50 17.47 5.82 -33.45
N ILE A 51 18.28 5.37 -32.48
CA ILE A 51 19.01 6.27 -31.58
C ILE A 51 19.97 7.14 -32.41
N TYR A 52 20.69 6.54 -33.35
CA TYR A 52 21.58 7.25 -34.25
C TYR A 52 20.86 8.36 -35.04
N GLU A 53 19.81 7.99 -35.77
CA GLU A 53 19.02 8.91 -36.60
C GLU A 53 18.42 10.05 -35.76
N TYR A 54 17.82 9.71 -34.61
CA TYR A 54 17.26 10.69 -33.69
C TYR A 54 18.31 11.71 -33.24
N LEU A 55 19.47 11.24 -32.80
CA LEU A 55 20.53 12.12 -32.31
C LEU A 55 21.11 13.00 -33.43
N VAL A 56 21.33 12.45 -34.62
CA VAL A 56 21.80 13.21 -35.79
C VAL A 56 20.81 14.31 -36.17
N GLU A 57 19.52 14.01 -36.22
CA GLU A 57 18.49 14.99 -36.54
C GLU A 57 18.40 16.11 -35.50
N VAL A 58 18.41 15.75 -34.21
CA VAL A 58 18.43 16.74 -33.11
C VAL A 58 19.70 17.60 -33.17
N CYS A 59 20.87 17.01 -33.40
CA CYS A 59 22.13 17.74 -33.49
C CYS A 59 22.16 18.70 -34.68
N ARG A 60 21.65 18.29 -35.85
CA ARG A 60 21.53 19.13 -37.04
C ARG A 60 20.53 20.27 -36.84
N LEU A 61 19.41 20.02 -36.16
CA LEU A 61 18.45 21.08 -35.85
C LEU A 61 19.05 22.15 -34.92
N PHE A 62 19.82 21.71 -33.91
CA PHE A 62 20.50 22.57 -32.94
C PHE A 62 21.95 22.85 -33.33
N GLU A 63 22.27 22.93 -34.63
CA GLU A 63 23.64 23.21 -35.09
C GLU A 63 24.17 24.51 -34.47
N GLY A 64 25.39 24.47 -33.94
CA GLY A 64 26.02 25.57 -33.20
C GLY A 64 25.56 25.73 -31.74
N GLN A 65 24.57 24.95 -31.29
CA GLN A 65 24.11 24.86 -29.90
C GLN A 65 24.43 23.48 -29.33
N ALA A 66 24.77 23.41 -28.04
CA ALA A 66 25.15 22.14 -27.41
C ALA A 66 23.97 21.17 -27.29
N VAL A 67 24.22 19.89 -27.54
CA VAL A 67 23.29 18.77 -27.35
C VAL A 67 23.93 17.77 -26.38
N TRP A 68 23.30 17.53 -25.24
CA TRP A 68 23.83 16.62 -24.21
C TRP A 68 23.01 15.33 -24.15
N TYR A 69 23.62 14.21 -24.50
CA TYR A 69 23.03 12.88 -24.37
C TYR A 69 23.39 12.25 -23.03
N ARG A 70 22.41 11.88 -22.23
CA ARG A 70 22.62 11.06 -21.03
C ARG A 70 22.51 9.60 -21.40
N PHE A 71 23.56 8.84 -21.09
CA PHE A 71 23.55 7.38 -21.21
C PHE A 71 22.35 6.77 -20.49
N ALA A 72 21.87 5.62 -20.96
CA ALA A 72 20.63 5.03 -20.49
C ALA A 72 20.63 4.81 -18.97
N ASP A 73 19.67 5.45 -18.29
CA ASP A 73 19.47 5.32 -16.84
C ASP A 73 18.04 4.87 -16.55
N MET A 74 17.83 3.58 -16.84
CA MET A 74 16.64 2.82 -16.50
C MET A 74 16.95 1.91 -15.32
N ASP A 75 15.97 1.72 -14.43
CA ASP A 75 16.09 0.68 -13.42
C ASP A 75 15.95 -0.73 -14.03
N THR A 76 16.18 -1.76 -13.22
CA THR A 76 16.14 -3.14 -13.69
C THR A 76 14.77 -3.54 -14.20
N ASP A 77 13.68 -3.06 -13.58
CA ASP A 77 12.33 -3.41 -14.02
C ASP A 77 12.03 -2.79 -15.39
N GLU A 78 12.40 -1.53 -15.58
CA GLU A 78 12.28 -0.85 -16.88
C GLU A 78 13.14 -1.50 -17.98
N ALA A 79 14.34 -2.00 -17.65
CA ALA A 79 15.20 -2.70 -18.61
C ALA A 79 14.63 -4.07 -18.99
N ASN A 80 14.17 -4.84 -18.00
CA ASN A 80 13.73 -6.24 -18.17
C ASN A 80 12.55 -6.40 -19.13
N VAL A 81 11.74 -5.37 -19.31
CA VAL A 81 10.57 -5.40 -20.20
C VAL A 81 10.89 -5.07 -21.66
N LEU A 82 12.14 -4.71 -21.97
CA LEU A 82 12.57 -4.37 -23.32
C LEU A 82 12.97 -5.62 -24.10
N GLU A 83 12.62 -5.65 -25.38
CA GLU A 83 13.01 -6.73 -26.29
C GLU A 83 14.54 -6.85 -26.33
N LYS A 84 15.02 -8.09 -26.15
CA LYS A 84 16.45 -8.45 -26.20
C LYS A 84 17.32 -7.68 -25.19
N VAL A 85 16.79 -7.34 -24.02
CA VAL A 85 17.63 -6.87 -22.91
C VAL A 85 18.86 -7.77 -22.74
N ASP A 86 20.03 -7.17 -22.54
CA ASP A 86 21.30 -7.88 -22.41
C ASP A 86 21.26 -8.90 -21.26
N HIS A 87 20.77 -8.47 -20.10
CA HIS A 87 20.63 -9.29 -18.92
C HIS A 87 19.35 -8.97 -18.19
N HIS A 88 18.60 -10.01 -17.84
CA HIS A 88 17.46 -9.89 -16.95
C HIS A 88 17.94 -9.89 -15.49
N ILE A 89 17.69 -8.81 -14.76
CA ILE A 89 18.21 -8.61 -13.39
C ILE A 89 17.05 -8.36 -12.44
N GLU A 90 17.04 -9.04 -11.30
CA GLU A 90 16.00 -8.88 -10.29
C GLU A 90 16.61 -8.27 -9.02
N GLU A 91 16.00 -7.18 -8.54
CA GLU A 91 16.48 -6.46 -7.36
C GLU A 91 15.31 -6.05 -6.48
N ILE A 92 15.51 -6.10 -5.16
CA ILE A 92 14.48 -5.78 -4.17
C ILE A 92 14.06 -4.31 -4.27
N ILE A 93 15.02 -3.42 -4.57
CA ILE A 93 14.79 -1.98 -4.71
C ILE A 93 15.47 -1.52 -6.01
N PRO A 94 14.78 -1.62 -7.17
CA PRO A 94 15.34 -1.26 -8.48
C PRO A 94 15.92 0.16 -8.52
N LEU A 95 15.30 1.11 -7.80
CA LEU A 95 15.77 2.50 -7.68
C LEU A 95 17.21 2.60 -7.14
N LEU A 96 17.62 1.69 -6.25
CA LEU A 96 18.94 1.68 -5.61
C LEU A 96 19.92 0.69 -6.25
N GLY A 97 19.49 0.03 -7.32
CA GLY A 97 20.13 -1.16 -7.86
C GLY A 97 21.07 -0.93 -9.06
N CYS A 98 21.05 -1.87 -9.99
CA CYS A 98 21.85 -1.98 -11.20
C CYS A 98 21.27 -1.11 -12.33
N ARG A 99 21.50 0.20 -12.23
CA ARG A 99 21.09 1.24 -13.19
C ARG A 99 22.24 2.20 -13.54
N GLY A 100 22.03 3.01 -14.58
CA GLY A 100 22.99 4.02 -15.03
C GLY A 100 24.42 3.46 -15.17
N VAL A 101 25.41 4.17 -14.63
CA VAL A 101 26.82 3.75 -14.69
C VAL A 101 27.09 2.35 -14.10
N ARG A 102 26.29 1.91 -13.12
CA ARG A 102 26.50 0.59 -12.51
C ARG A 102 26.20 -0.51 -13.51
N ARG A 103 25.07 -0.39 -14.24
CA ARG A 103 24.71 -1.32 -15.31
C ARG A 103 25.73 -1.25 -16.45
N ALA A 104 26.09 -0.04 -16.87
CA ALA A 104 27.08 0.19 -17.93
C ALA A 104 28.43 -0.51 -17.65
N LEU A 105 28.92 -0.44 -16.41
CA LEU A 105 30.18 -1.07 -16.02
C LEU A 105 30.05 -2.58 -15.75
N SER A 106 28.86 -3.06 -15.41
CA SER A 106 28.58 -4.49 -15.21
C SER A 106 28.48 -5.23 -16.55
N PHE A 107 27.93 -4.56 -17.58
CA PHE A 107 27.70 -5.14 -18.91
C PHE A 107 28.35 -4.28 -20.00
N GLN A 108 29.68 -4.25 -19.98
CA GLN A 108 30.47 -3.36 -20.83
C GLN A 108 30.26 -3.60 -22.32
N ASP A 109 30.01 -4.85 -22.75
CA ASP A 109 29.78 -5.15 -24.17
C ASP A 109 28.55 -4.40 -24.71
N THR A 110 27.47 -4.34 -23.93
CA THR A 110 26.28 -3.59 -24.32
C THR A 110 26.48 -2.09 -24.20
N PHE A 111 27.19 -1.63 -23.17
CA PHE A 111 27.54 -0.22 -23.03
C PHE A 111 28.42 0.27 -24.19
N ARG A 112 29.35 -0.56 -24.69
CA ARG A 112 30.18 -0.25 -25.87
C ARG A 112 29.35 -0.02 -27.12
N ILE A 113 28.22 -0.70 -27.29
CA ILE A 113 27.29 -0.43 -28.40
C ILE A 113 26.75 1.00 -28.30
N GLU A 114 26.30 1.42 -27.11
CA GLU A 114 25.81 2.78 -26.87
C GLU A 114 26.89 3.81 -27.15
N VAL A 115 28.09 3.61 -26.61
CA VAL A 115 29.23 4.49 -26.85
C VAL A 115 29.58 4.55 -28.34
N ASN A 116 29.57 3.42 -29.05
CA ASN A 116 29.90 3.36 -30.46
C ASN A 116 28.92 4.19 -31.32
N ILE A 117 27.62 4.14 -31.03
CA ILE A 117 26.62 5.02 -31.68
C ILE A 117 26.99 6.48 -31.44
N LEU A 118 27.30 6.85 -30.19
CA LEU A 118 27.66 8.23 -29.84
C LEU A 118 28.98 8.67 -30.50
N SER A 119 29.96 7.78 -30.67
CA SER A 119 31.17 8.04 -31.44
C SER A 119 30.87 8.33 -32.91
N GLN A 120 29.97 7.55 -33.53
CA GLN A 120 29.53 7.79 -34.90
C GLN A 120 28.81 9.15 -35.03
N VAL A 121 27.86 9.44 -34.14
CA VAL A 121 27.16 10.74 -34.14
C VAL A 121 28.14 11.89 -33.93
N ALA A 122 29.09 11.77 -32.98
CA ALA A 122 30.09 12.80 -32.72
C ALA A 122 31.06 13.04 -33.90
N SER A 123 31.24 12.04 -34.77
CA SER A 123 32.04 12.19 -35.99
C SER A 123 31.33 13.04 -37.07
N GLU A 124 30.00 13.09 -37.04
CA GLU A 124 29.19 13.93 -37.95
C GLU A 124 28.76 15.26 -37.31
N CYS A 125 28.56 15.27 -36.00
CA CYS A 125 27.97 16.37 -35.24
C CYS A 125 28.89 16.76 -34.08
N SER A 126 29.65 17.84 -34.23
CA SER A 126 30.62 18.30 -33.23
C SER A 126 29.99 18.88 -31.96
N ASN A 127 28.67 19.12 -31.97
CA ASN A 127 27.93 19.72 -30.86
C ASN A 127 27.33 18.69 -29.87
N ILE A 128 27.58 17.39 -30.04
CA ILE A 128 27.08 16.35 -29.12
C ILE A 128 28.08 16.03 -27.99
N GLY A 129 27.63 16.20 -26.75
CA GLY A 129 28.32 15.76 -25.53
C GLY A 129 27.59 14.59 -24.86
N VAL A 130 28.29 13.85 -24.00
CA VAL A 130 27.71 12.76 -23.19
C VAL A 130 27.65 13.09 -21.71
N ILE A 131 26.63 12.59 -21.02
CA ILE A 131 26.42 12.72 -19.58
C ILE A 131 26.40 11.32 -18.96
N ILE A 132 27.24 11.10 -17.95
CA ILE A 132 27.28 9.84 -17.20
C ILE A 132 26.34 9.91 -15.99
N PRO A 133 25.29 9.07 -15.93
CA PRO A 133 24.34 9.04 -14.82
C PRO A 133 24.78 8.16 -13.66
N TYR A 134 24.20 8.43 -12.49
CA TYR A 134 24.11 7.59 -11.31
C TYR A 134 25.46 7.25 -10.68
N LEU A 135 26.40 8.18 -10.78
CA LEU A 135 27.73 8.08 -10.19
C LEU A 135 27.67 8.11 -8.67
N SER A 136 28.53 7.32 -8.05
CA SER A 136 28.71 7.28 -6.59
C SER A 136 30.17 7.17 -6.17
N GLN A 137 31.07 6.72 -7.05
CA GLN A 137 32.50 6.64 -6.83
C GLN A 137 33.29 7.17 -8.04
N PRO A 138 34.39 7.93 -7.85
CA PRO A 138 35.21 8.46 -8.96
C PRO A 138 35.82 7.39 -9.87
N ASP A 139 36.08 6.19 -9.35
CA ASP A 139 36.62 5.08 -10.15
C ASP A 139 35.64 4.63 -11.24
N GLN A 140 34.32 4.78 -10.99
CA GLN A 140 33.30 4.50 -11.99
C GLN A 140 33.46 5.43 -13.20
N LEU A 141 33.65 6.74 -12.95
CA LEU A 141 33.89 7.74 -13.99
C LEU A 141 35.17 7.41 -14.76
N THR A 142 36.26 7.10 -14.07
CA THR A 142 37.55 6.76 -14.69
C THR A 142 37.43 5.54 -15.61
N ASN A 143 36.66 4.53 -15.20
CA ASN A 143 36.42 3.34 -16.02
C ASN A 143 35.55 3.64 -17.25
N VAL A 144 34.52 4.48 -17.12
CA VAL A 144 33.73 4.92 -18.29
C VAL A 144 34.61 5.70 -19.27
N ILE A 145 35.47 6.61 -18.80
CA ILE A 145 36.38 7.39 -19.67
C ILE A 145 37.29 6.45 -20.48
N LYS A 146 37.78 5.36 -19.88
CA LYS A 146 38.57 4.35 -20.61
C LYS A 146 37.76 3.70 -21.74
N ILE A 147 36.49 3.38 -21.48
CA ILE A 147 35.60 2.79 -22.49
C ILE A 147 35.34 3.80 -23.62
N LEU A 148 34.98 5.05 -23.29
CA LEU A 148 34.80 6.14 -24.27
C LEU A 148 36.02 6.26 -25.20
N LYS A 149 37.22 6.30 -24.64
CA LYS A 149 38.47 6.38 -25.41
C LYS A 149 38.69 5.15 -26.29
N SER A 150 38.39 3.94 -25.79
CA SER A 150 38.57 2.71 -26.57
C SER A 150 37.60 2.59 -27.77
N GLU A 151 36.43 3.23 -27.68
CA GLU A 151 35.45 3.33 -28.77
C GLU A 151 35.62 4.62 -29.59
N ALA A 152 36.76 5.30 -29.46
CA ALA A 152 37.13 6.52 -30.17
C ALA A 152 36.16 7.71 -29.99
N TYR A 153 35.40 7.78 -28.90
CA TYR A 153 34.58 8.97 -28.59
C TYR A 153 35.49 10.16 -28.21
N GLN A 154 35.33 11.29 -28.89
CA GLN A 154 36.11 12.52 -28.69
C GLN A 154 35.27 13.75 -28.30
N GLY A 155 33.96 13.57 -28.08
CA GLY A 155 33.07 14.67 -27.74
C GLY A 155 33.19 15.12 -26.27
N PRO A 156 32.53 16.24 -25.90
CA PRO A 156 32.53 16.75 -24.53
C PRO A 156 31.96 15.75 -23.52
N LEU A 157 32.62 15.67 -22.36
CA LEU A 157 32.21 14.83 -21.25
C LEU A 157 31.51 15.66 -20.16
N GLY A 158 30.40 15.15 -19.67
CA GLY A 158 29.73 15.65 -18.47
C GLY A 158 29.25 14.53 -17.55
N ILE A 159 28.79 14.92 -16.37
CA ILE A 159 28.27 13.99 -15.36
C ILE A 159 26.92 14.47 -14.83
N MET A 160 26.10 13.53 -14.37
CA MET A 160 24.89 13.83 -13.63
C MET A 160 25.13 13.63 -12.12
N VAL A 161 24.93 14.69 -11.35
CA VAL A 161 24.97 14.67 -9.88
C VAL A 161 23.56 14.41 -9.38
N GLU A 162 23.29 13.15 -9.05
CA GLU A 162 21.97 12.69 -8.65
C GLU A 162 21.96 11.76 -7.43
N THR A 163 23.15 11.40 -6.94
CA THR A 163 23.31 10.67 -5.67
C THR A 163 23.93 11.59 -4.60
N PRO A 164 23.60 11.40 -3.31
CA PRO A 164 24.28 12.12 -2.23
C PRO A 164 25.80 11.95 -2.26
N ALA A 165 26.28 10.76 -2.64
CA ALA A 165 27.71 10.47 -2.78
C ALA A 165 28.38 11.33 -3.87
N SER A 166 27.72 11.50 -5.03
CA SER A 166 28.22 12.38 -6.10
C SER A 166 28.22 13.86 -5.71
N ALA A 167 27.20 14.31 -4.97
CA ALA A 167 27.10 15.70 -4.55
C ALA A 167 28.14 16.06 -3.48
N LEU A 168 28.30 15.22 -2.45
CA LEU A 168 29.30 15.40 -1.40
C LEU A 168 30.73 15.21 -1.91
N GLY A 169 30.91 14.35 -2.91
CA GLY A 169 32.21 14.01 -3.48
C GLY A 169 32.58 14.78 -4.74
N ILE A 170 31.88 15.87 -5.10
CA ILE A 170 31.98 16.53 -6.41
C ILE A 170 33.43 16.87 -6.81
N ASP A 171 34.24 17.39 -5.88
CA ASP A 171 35.64 17.75 -6.13
C ASP A 171 36.47 16.55 -6.62
N ARG A 172 36.17 15.33 -6.13
CA ARG A 172 36.84 14.10 -6.54
C ARG A 172 36.46 13.70 -7.96
N PHE A 173 35.25 13.99 -8.41
CA PHE A 173 34.83 13.74 -9.78
C PHE A 173 35.43 14.76 -10.74
N LEU A 174 35.42 16.04 -10.35
CA LEU A 174 36.04 17.14 -11.11
C LEU A 174 37.56 16.91 -11.31
N ALA A 175 38.23 16.31 -10.33
CA ALA A 175 39.65 15.94 -10.44
C ALA A 175 39.90 14.64 -11.26
N ALA A 176 38.89 13.78 -11.43
CA ALA A 176 39.06 12.47 -12.06
C ALA A 176 38.96 12.49 -13.60
N GLY A 177 38.43 13.56 -14.20
CA GLY A 177 38.33 13.69 -15.64
C GLY A 177 38.06 15.12 -16.11
N GLU A 178 38.26 15.36 -17.41
CA GLU A 178 38.01 16.65 -18.05
C GLU A 178 36.49 16.86 -18.25
N ILE A 179 35.79 17.12 -17.14
CA ILE A 179 34.34 17.35 -17.11
C ILE A 179 34.06 18.77 -17.57
N SER A 180 33.32 18.91 -18.66
CA SER A 180 32.91 20.20 -19.23
C SER A 180 31.56 20.69 -18.70
N ASN A 181 30.71 19.77 -18.23
CA ASN A 181 29.37 20.09 -17.76
C ASN A 181 28.91 19.16 -16.62
N VAL A 182 28.25 19.75 -15.61
CA VAL A 182 27.66 19.03 -14.48
C VAL A 182 26.15 19.30 -14.46
N ILE A 183 25.35 18.25 -14.61
CA ILE A 183 23.89 18.33 -14.53
C ILE A 183 23.43 17.84 -13.16
N ILE A 184 22.74 18.68 -12.40
CA ILE A 184 22.19 18.29 -11.10
C ILE A 184 20.78 17.71 -11.33
N GLY A 185 20.63 16.41 -11.03
CA GLY A 185 19.39 15.66 -11.19
C GLY A 185 18.52 15.71 -9.94
N LEU A 186 17.62 16.69 -9.86
CA LEU A 186 16.83 16.95 -8.65
C LEU A 186 15.89 15.82 -8.26
N ASN A 187 15.32 15.11 -9.24
CA ASN A 187 14.32 14.07 -9.00
C ASN A 187 14.86 12.93 -8.13
N ASP A 188 16.10 12.50 -8.39
CA ASP A 188 16.77 11.47 -7.60
C ASP A 188 17.50 12.04 -6.40
N LEU A 189 18.20 13.16 -6.57
CA LEU A 189 18.99 13.75 -5.49
C LEU A 189 18.10 14.09 -4.30
N SER A 190 16.93 14.70 -4.54
CA SER A 190 15.99 15.04 -3.46
C SER A 190 15.41 13.81 -2.77
N GLY A 191 14.99 12.79 -3.52
CA GLY A 191 14.47 11.54 -2.96
C GLY A 191 15.49 10.81 -2.10
N LEU A 192 16.74 10.73 -2.56
CA LEU A 192 17.83 10.07 -1.85
C LEU A 192 18.31 10.86 -0.62
N ILE A 193 18.31 12.20 -0.66
CA ILE A 193 18.65 13.03 0.50
C ILE A 193 17.54 12.94 1.57
N LEU A 194 16.27 12.98 1.17
CA LEU A 194 15.13 13.04 2.08
C LEU A 194 14.59 11.66 2.50
N GLY A 195 15.11 10.57 1.92
CA GLY A 195 14.65 9.21 2.22
C GLY A 195 13.24 8.90 1.71
N GLY A 196 12.82 9.53 0.61
CA GLY A 196 11.48 9.40 0.03
C GLY A 196 11.48 8.95 -1.43
N LEU A 197 10.43 8.25 -1.84
CA LEU A 197 10.22 7.90 -3.25
C LEU A 197 9.80 9.14 -4.06
N ARG A 198 10.19 9.16 -5.35
CA ARG A 198 9.84 10.24 -6.29
C ARG A 198 8.33 10.49 -6.28
N GLY A 199 7.91 11.75 -6.13
CA GLY A 199 6.49 12.14 -6.12
C GLY A 199 5.73 11.86 -4.81
N SER A 200 6.38 11.31 -3.78
CA SER A 200 5.76 11.17 -2.45
C SER A 200 5.68 12.52 -1.73
N SER A 201 4.73 12.66 -0.80
CA SER A 201 4.57 13.86 0.04
C SER A 201 5.77 14.15 0.95
N PHE A 202 6.70 13.20 1.09
CA PHE A 202 7.93 13.34 1.85
C PHE A 202 9.05 14.02 1.07
N VAL A 203 8.94 14.15 -0.25
CA VAL A 203 9.98 14.75 -1.10
C VAL A 203 9.56 16.16 -1.51
N ASN A 204 10.27 17.16 -1.01
CA ASN A 204 10.07 18.56 -1.34
C ASN A 204 11.34 19.14 -1.99
N LEU A 205 11.24 19.56 -3.25
CA LEU A 205 12.37 20.16 -3.98
C LEU A 205 12.85 21.49 -3.36
N ALA A 206 12.01 22.16 -2.56
CA ALA A 206 12.37 23.39 -1.85
C ALA A 206 12.88 23.14 -0.43
N ASP A 207 13.12 21.88 -0.03
CA ASP A 207 13.72 21.57 1.26
C ASP A 207 15.12 22.17 1.39
N ILE A 208 15.44 22.68 2.58
CA ILE A 208 16.71 23.37 2.84
C ILE A 208 17.93 22.47 2.57
N SER A 209 17.84 21.18 2.91
CA SER A 209 18.93 20.22 2.73
C SER A 209 19.24 19.99 1.26
N VAL A 210 18.20 19.96 0.42
CA VAL A 210 18.33 19.83 -1.04
C VAL A 210 18.93 21.11 -1.61
N LEU A 211 18.40 22.28 -1.24
CA LEU A 211 18.87 23.58 -1.74
C LEU A 211 20.33 23.85 -1.36
N GLU A 212 20.73 23.55 -0.13
CA GLU A 212 22.12 23.70 0.32
C GLU A 212 23.05 22.76 -0.45
N THR A 213 22.66 21.51 -0.64
CA THR A 213 23.43 20.54 -1.42
C THR A 213 23.64 21.03 -2.86
N VAL A 214 22.58 21.51 -3.51
CA VAL A 214 22.64 22.06 -4.88
C VAL A 214 23.57 23.28 -4.95
N LYS A 215 23.46 24.21 -4.00
CA LYS A 215 24.32 25.40 -3.93
C LYS A 215 25.80 25.04 -3.75
N GLN A 216 26.09 24.05 -2.91
CA GLN A 216 27.47 23.59 -2.70
C GLN A 216 28.06 23.01 -3.98
N VAL A 217 27.33 22.16 -4.70
CA VAL A 217 27.77 21.62 -5.99
C VAL A 217 28.03 22.74 -7.00
N ILE A 218 27.11 23.71 -7.13
CA ILE A 218 27.28 24.86 -8.03
C ILE A 218 28.53 25.67 -7.68
N LEU A 219 28.74 25.95 -6.39
CA LEU A 219 29.89 26.71 -5.92
C LEU A 219 31.21 26.01 -6.30
N ARG A 220 31.31 24.71 -6.04
CA ARG A 220 32.51 23.91 -6.36
C ARG A 220 32.81 23.86 -7.85
N CYS A 221 31.80 23.61 -8.68
CA CYS A 221 31.98 23.62 -10.14
C CYS A 221 32.44 25.00 -10.64
N LYS A 222 31.88 26.08 -10.07
CA LYS A 222 32.25 27.45 -10.43
C LYS A 222 33.71 27.77 -10.06
N GLU A 223 34.21 27.29 -8.92
CA GLU A 223 35.60 27.49 -8.48
C GLU A 223 36.63 26.94 -9.50
N VAL A 224 36.27 25.87 -10.22
CA VAL A 224 37.12 25.25 -11.24
C VAL A 224 36.70 25.57 -12.68
N GLY A 225 35.73 26.48 -12.87
CA GLY A 225 35.29 26.93 -14.19
C GLY A 225 34.43 25.93 -14.98
N VAL A 226 33.85 24.91 -14.32
CA VAL A 226 32.99 23.91 -14.95
C VAL A 226 31.53 24.39 -14.98
N GLN A 227 30.86 24.22 -16.13
CA GLN A 227 29.47 24.64 -16.29
C GLN A 227 28.52 23.76 -15.48
N THR A 228 27.41 24.34 -15.03
CA THR A 228 26.38 23.63 -14.27
C THR A 228 24.99 23.87 -14.85
N ALA A 229 24.21 22.80 -14.97
CA ALA A 229 22.79 22.85 -15.28
C ALA A 229 21.96 22.11 -14.22
N ILE A 230 20.67 22.43 -14.13
CA ILE A 230 19.74 21.74 -13.23
C ILE A 230 18.63 21.09 -14.06
N ALA A 231 18.34 19.81 -13.79
CA ALA A 231 17.24 19.06 -14.38
C ALA A 231 16.32 18.49 -13.28
N GLY A 232 15.02 18.53 -13.52
CA GLY A 232 14.02 18.03 -12.59
C GLY A 232 12.60 18.28 -13.09
N TYR A 233 11.62 17.69 -12.42
CA TYR A 233 10.22 18.02 -12.63
C TYR A 233 9.79 19.11 -11.67
N TYR A 234 9.65 20.33 -12.18
CA TYR A 234 9.34 21.50 -11.35
C TYR A 234 7.84 21.76 -11.24
N ASP A 235 7.41 22.22 -10.07
CA ASP A 235 6.21 23.05 -9.92
C ASP A 235 6.59 24.54 -10.10
N PRO A 236 5.64 25.47 -10.28
CA PRO A 236 5.96 26.87 -10.53
C PRO A 236 6.86 27.52 -9.47
N ARG A 237 6.73 27.12 -8.20
CA ARG A 237 7.52 27.67 -7.10
C ARG A 237 8.95 27.12 -7.12
N SER A 238 9.13 25.80 -7.26
CA SER A 238 10.49 25.24 -7.37
C SER A 238 11.18 25.71 -8.65
N PHE A 239 10.46 25.86 -9.75
CA PHE A 239 10.98 26.43 -10.99
C PHE A 239 11.55 27.84 -10.77
N GLU A 240 10.81 28.71 -10.08
CA GLU A 240 11.27 30.07 -9.75
C GLU A 240 12.52 30.07 -8.86
N ILE A 241 12.56 29.20 -7.85
CA ILE A 241 13.70 29.05 -6.94
C ILE A 241 14.95 28.66 -7.73
N TYR A 242 14.87 27.58 -8.51
CA TYR A 242 16.03 27.06 -9.25
C TYR A 242 16.46 27.96 -10.40
N SER A 243 15.54 28.72 -11.01
CA SER A 243 15.88 29.76 -12.00
C SER A 243 16.68 30.93 -11.40
N ARG A 244 16.70 31.09 -10.08
CA ARG A 244 17.41 32.17 -9.37
C ARG A 244 18.57 31.68 -8.48
N ILE A 245 18.80 30.37 -8.39
CA ILE A 245 19.75 29.79 -7.42
C ILE A 245 21.23 30.01 -7.78
N GLY A 246 21.50 30.52 -8.99
CA GLY A 246 22.86 30.80 -9.48
C GLY A 246 23.44 29.71 -10.38
N ALA A 247 22.64 28.71 -10.79
CA ALA A 247 23.01 27.81 -11.87
C ALA A 247 22.97 28.55 -13.22
N VAL A 248 23.96 28.30 -14.08
CA VAL A 248 24.11 28.98 -15.38
C VAL A 248 23.02 28.55 -16.38
N ASN A 249 22.40 27.38 -16.19
CA ASN A 249 21.34 26.89 -17.09
C ASN A 249 20.28 26.04 -16.34
N VAL A 250 19.00 26.21 -16.67
CA VAL A 250 17.90 25.36 -16.18
C VAL A 250 17.32 24.55 -17.34
N ILE A 251 17.31 23.23 -17.20
CA ILE A 251 16.77 22.33 -18.21
C ILE A 251 15.26 22.26 -18.03
N VAL A 252 14.52 22.66 -19.05
CA VAL A 252 13.06 22.60 -19.10
C VAL A 252 12.66 21.42 -19.97
N HIS A 253 12.02 20.41 -19.37
CA HIS A 253 11.53 19.27 -20.13
C HIS A 253 10.49 19.70 -21.17
N TYR A 254 10.44 19.00 -22.30
CA TYR A 254 9.56 19.32 -23.43
C TYR A 254 8.10 19.54 -23.02
N HIS A 255 7.58 18.74 -22.08
CA HIS A 255 6.22 18.85 -21.58
C HIS A 255 5.99 19.95 -20.50
N GLN A 256 7.06 20.59 -20.01
CA GLN A 256 7.02 21.64 -18.98
C GLN A 256 7.29 23.04 -19.56
N GLN A 257 7.27 23.19 -20.88
CA GLN A 257 7.46 24.49 -21.55
C GLN A 257 6.40 25.53 -21.16
N ASN A 258 5.27 25.11 -20.60
CA ASN A 258 4.24 25.98 -20.00
C ASN A 258 4.72 26.78 -18.78
N LEU A 259 5.89 26.44 -18.22
CA LEU A 259 6.53 27.23 -17.17
C LEU A 259 7.23 28.48 -17.71
N LEU A 260 7.46 28.56 -19.03
CA LEU A 260 8.05 29.73 -19.68
C LEU A 260 6.99 30.83 -19.89
N LYS A 261 7.37 32.09 -19.64
CA LYS A 261 6.47 33.25 -19.72
C LYS A 261 6.05 33.60 -21.16
N ASP A 262 6.90 33.28 -22.15
CA ASP A 262 6.68 33.56 -23.56
C ASP A 262 6.52 32.24 -24.33
N GLN A 263 5.28 31.70 -24.37
CA GLN A 263 4.99 30.49 -25.14
C GLN A 263 4.96 30.81 -26.65
N PRO A 264 5.54 29.97 -27.52
CA PRO A 264 5.38 30.13 -28.96
C PRO A 264 3.93 29.86 -29.40
N GLU A 265 3.42 30.69 -30.32
CA GLU A 265 2.16 30.41 -31.02
C GLU A 265 2.26 29.08 -31.78
N GLY A 266 1.26 28.21 -31.62
CA GLY A 266 1.20 26.90 -32.31
C GLY A 266 1.71 25.70 -31.50
N TYR A 267 1.92 25.83 -30.18
CA TYR A 267 2.32 24.72 -29.31
C TYR A 267 1.36 23.51 -29.41
N ILE A 268 1.90 22.37 -29.86
CA ILE A 268 1.21 21.08 -29.86
C ILE A 268 1.77 20.22 -28.72
N TYR A 269 0.97 20.04 -27.67
CA TYR A 269 1.28 19.10 -26.60
C TYR A 269 1.28 17.68 -27.14
N ARG A 270 2.46 17.04 -27.21
CA ARG A 270 2.57 15.62 -27.53
C ARG A 270 2.56 14.80 -26.25
N LYS A 271 1.62 13.85 -26.15
CA LYS A 271 1.48 12.92 -25.01
C LYS A 271 2.48 11.76 -25.06
N ASP A 272 3.44 11.80 -25.97
CA ASP A 272 4.36 10.69 -26.26
C ASP A 272 5.06 10.20 -24.99
N LEU A 273 5.56 11.10 -24.14
CA LEU A 273 6.20 10.73 -22.88
C LEU A 273 5.24 10.05 -21.88
N GLU A 274 4.01 10.56 -21.73
CA GLU A 274 3.01 9.94 -20.85
C GLU A 274 2.64 8.54 -21.34
N LEU A 275 2.53 8.36 -22.66
CA LEU A 275 2.25 7.08 -23.29
C LEU A 275 3.39 6.09 -23.10
N ILE A 276 4.64 6.51 -23.26
CA ILE A 276 5.83 5.67 -23.03
C ILE A 276 5.94 5.27 -21.56
N LYS A 277 5.71 6.20 -20.62
CA LYS A 277 5.69 5.90 -19.19
C LYS A 277 4.62 4.86 -18.87
N LYS A 278 3.38 5.11 -19.31
CA LYS A 278 2.25 4.21 -19.07
C LYS A 278 2.43 2.84 -19.72
N SER A 279 2.97 2.76 -20.93
CA SER A 279 3.23 1.48 -21.60
C SER A 279 4.30 0.68 -20.87
N THR A 280 5.35 1.36 -20.38
CA THR A 280 6.39 0.72 -19.55
C THR A 280 5.81 0.25 -18.22
N GLU A 281 5.02 1.08 -17.52
CA GLU A 281 4.36 0.70 -16.26
C GLU A 281 3.45 -0.52 -16.44
N ILE A 282 2.69 -0.57 -17.53
CA ILE A 282 1.86 -1.74 -17.88
C ILE A 282 2.73 -2.96 -18.18
N ALA A 283 3.81 -2.81 -18.94
CA ALA A 283 4.71 -3.91 -19.26
C ALA A 283 5.43 -4.44 -18.00
N VAL A 284 5.85 -3.55 -17.10
CA VAL A 284 6.45 -3.89 -15.81
C VAL A 284 5.42 -4.55 -14.91
N GLY A 285 4.19 -4.03 -14.86
CA GLY A 285 3.07 -4.66 -14.17
C GLY A 285 2.79 -6.06 -14.70
N HIS A 286 2.76 -6.24 -16.03
CA HIS A 286 2.61 -7.55 -16.66
C HIS A 286 3.79 -8.48 -16.42
N MET A 287 5.02 -7.96 -16.41
CA MET A 287 6.22 -8.72 -16.09
C MET A 287 6.17 -9.17 -14.64
N HIS A 288 5.80 -8.32 -13.69
CA HIS A 288 5.56 -8.71 -12.30
C HIS A 288 4.47 -9.78 -12.22
N LEU A 289 3.35 -9.62 -12.94
CA LEU A 289 2.28 -10.63 -13.04
C LEU A 289 2.70 -11.93 -13.76
N LYS A 290 3.66 -11.89 -14.70
CA LYS A 290 4.23 -13.07 -15.38
C LYS A 290 5.32 -13.73 -14.55
N ARG A 291 6.13 -12.97 -13.80
CA ARG A 291 7.04 -13.45 -12.76
C ARG A 291 6.26 -14.24 -11.72
N HIS A 292 5.09 -13.74 -11.29
CA HIS A 292 4.15 -14.50 -10.46
C HIS A 292 3.65 -15.82 -11.09
N ARG A 293 3.83 -16.05 -12.41
CA ARG A 293 3.46 -17.29 -13.14
C ARG A 293 4.65 -18.16 -13.60
N HIS A 294 5.90 -17.66 -13.59
CA HIS A 294 7.10 -18.39 -14.04
C HIS A 294 8.08 -18.72 -12.90
N TRP A 295 7.86 -18.18 -11.71
CA TRP A 295 8.61 -18.49 -10.48
C TRP A 295 8.38 -19.92 -9.95
N GLU A 296 7.68 -20.78 -10.68
CA GLU A 296 7.39 -22.16 -10.30
C GLU A 296 8.58 -23.13 -10.45
N ASN A 297 9.79 -22.72 -10.91
CA ASN A 297 10.83 -23.69 -11.32
C ASN A 297 12.34 -23.44 -11.00
N TYR A 298 12.80 -22.53 -10.13
CA TYR A 298 14.19 -22.56 -9.58
C TYR A 298 14.25 -22.08 -8.10
N PRO A 299 15.20 -22.57 -7.26
CA PRO A 299 15.06 -22.53 -5.80
C PRO A 299 15.80 -21.35 -5.15
N HIS A 300 15.10 -20.26 -4.89
CA HIS A 300 15.33 -19.37 -3.73
C HIS A 300 13.95 -18.91 -3.22
N GLU A 301 13.71 -19.07 -1.92
CA GLU A 301 12.44 -19.02 -1.17
C GLU A 301 11.20 -18.41 -1.87
N VAL A 302 10.33 -19.28 -2.40
CA VAL A 302 8.93 -18.96 -2.72
C VAL A 302 8.30 -18.33 -1.48
N LYS A 303 7.96 -17.03 -1.57
CA LYS A 303 7.11 -16.44 -0.53
C LYS A 303 5.75 -17.10 -0.62
N ARG A 304 5.39 -17.83 0.43
CA ARG A 304 4.10 -18.51 0.51
C ARG A 304 2.98 -17.47 0.46
N LYS A 305 1.88 -17.74 -0.22
CA LYS A 305 0.75 -16.83 -0.31
C LYS A 305 -0.20 -17.05 0.85
N LEU A 306 -0.44 -16.01 1.64
CA LEU A 306 -1.50 -15.98 2.65
C LEU A 306 -2.71 -15.23 2.10
N VAL A 307 -3.89 -15.84 2.14
CA VAL A 307 -5.15 -15.21 1.75
C VAL A 307 -6.00 -14.98 2.98
N LEU A 308 -6.23 -13.73 3.33
CA LEU A 308 -7.14 -13.32 4.41
C LEU A 308 -8.53 -13.05 3.84
N VAL A 309 -9.50 -13.90 4.19
CA VAL A 309 -10.91 -13.72 3.88
C VAL A 309 -11.61 -13.15 5.11
N SER A 310 -12.04 -11.88 5.03
CA SER A 310 -12.75 -11.20 6.12
C SER A 310 -14.24 -11.15 5.85
N SER A 311 -15.01 -11.73 6.76
CA SER A 311 -16.45 -12.00 6.62
C SER A 311 -17.39 -10.90 7.14
N PHE A 312 -16.90 -9.67 7.24
CA PHE A 312 -17.70 -8.50 7.64
C PHE A 312 -17.89 -7.49 6.52
N GLY A 313 -18.95 -6.68 6.64
CA GLY A 313 -19.10 -5.49 5.83
C GLY A 313 -18.30 -4.30 6.40
N ASP A 314 -18.05 -3.34 5.52
CA ASP A 314 -17.45 -2.01 5.68
C ASP A 314 -16.57 -1.78 6.92
N VAL A 315 -17.13 -1.50 8.10
CA VAL A 315 -16.34 -1.16 9.32
C VAL A 315 -15.77 -2.38 10.04
N GLY A 316 -16.52 -3.47 10.14
CA GLY A 316 -16.02 -4.70 10.76
C GLY A 316 -14.85 -5.28 9.94
N HIS A 317 -14.98 -5.24 8.61
CA HIS A 317 -13.93 -5.68 7.68
C HIS A 317 -12.62 -4.93 7.93
N ARG A 318 -12.69 -3.58 7.90
CA ARG A 318 -11.54 -2.70 8.07
C ARG A 318 -10.82 -2.91 9.39
N LEU A 319 -11.56 -3.02 10.50
CA LEU A 319 -10.97 -3.24 11.82
C LEU A 319 -10.30 -4.63 11.95
N ILE A 320 -10.91 -5.67 11.41
CA ILE A 320 -10.35 -7.03 11.46
C ILE A 320 -9.10 -7.14 10.61
N VAL A 321 -9.14 -6.63 9.37
CA VAL A 321 -7.98 -6.60 8.48
C VAL A 321 -6.84 -5.84 9.15
N ARG A 322 -7.12 -4.68 9.75
CA ARG A 322 -6.13 -3.90 10.49
C ARG A 322 -5.56 -4.65 11.69
N GLY A 323 -6.41 -5.29 12.48
CA GLY A 323 -6.00 -6.10 13.62
C GLY A 323 -5.11 -7.27 13.20
N PHE A 324 -5.51 -7.99 12.15
CA PHE A 324 -4.71 -9.06 11.56
C PHE A 324 -3.35 -8.53 11.09
N LEU A 325 -3.34 -7.51 10.23
CA LEU A 325 -2.11 -6.97 9.64
C LEU A 325 -1.17 -6.45 10.71
N ARG A 326 -1.68 -5.88 11.80
CA ARG A 326 -0.82 -5.41 12.89
C ARG A 326 -0.13 -6.57 13.62
N VAL A 327 -0.85 -7.65 13.92
CA VAL A 327 -0.26 -8.85 14.51
C VAL A 327 0.72 -9.47 13.53
N TRP A 328 0.31 -9.65 12.28
CA TRP A 328 1.12 -10.25 11.21
C TRP A 328 2.41 -9.46 10.95
N ASN A 329 2.33 -8.13 10.92
CA ASN A 329 3.48 -7.27 10.67
C ASN A 329 4.53 -7.29 11.79
N HIS A 330 4.15 -7.79 12.96
CA HIS A 330 5.06 -7.99 14.09
C HIS A 330 5.83 -9.31 14.02
N LEU A 331 5.42 -10.24 13.16
CA LEU A 331 6.09 -11.54 13.00
C LEU A 331 7.32 -11.39 12.10
N PRO A 332 8.51 -11.88 12.52
CA PRO A 332 9.73 -11.83 11.70
C PRO A 332 9.57 -12.51 10.34
N GLU A 333 8.86 -13.64 10.32
CA GLU A 333 8.73 -14.52 9.16
C GLU A 333 7.71 -14.03 8.14
N ARG A 334 7.02 -12.91 8.40
CA ARG A 334 6.11 -12.26 7.44
C ARG A 334 6.79 -11.97 6.10
N GLN A 335 8.12 -11.81 6.12
CA GLN A 335 8.91 -11.51 4.93
C GLN A 335 8.89 -12.67 3.92
N SER A 336 8.59 -13.89 4.37
CA SER A 336 8.45 -15.10 3.55
C SER A 336 7.03 -15.29 3.01
N PHE A 337 6.15 -14.29 3.12
CA PHE A 337 4.76 -14.40 2.66
C PHE A 337 4.29 -13.17 1.88
N GLU A 338 3.42 -13.41 0.89
CA GLU A 338 2.59 -12.39 0.23
C GLU A 338 1.16 -12.48 0.77
N ILE A 339 0.51 -11.34 1.06
CA ILE A 339 -0.87 -11.34 1.60
C ILE A 339 -1.87 -10.80 0.59
N ALA A 340 -2.90 -11.58 0.28
CA ALA A 340 -4.10 -11.12 -0.41
C ALA A 340 -5.25 -10.95 0.60
N ILE A 341 -6.00 -9.84 0.51
CA ILE A 341 -7.13 -9.55 1.40
C ILE A 341 -8.42 -9.53 0.61
N ILE A 342 -9.40 -10.28 1.07
CA ILE A 342 -10.69 -10.48 0.40
C ILE A 342 -11.81 -10.09 1.36
N ASP A 343 -12.69 -9.21 0.89
CA ASP A 343 -13.99 -8.96 1.52
C ASP A 343 -14.98 -10.03 1.04
N LYS A 344 -15.78 -10.59 1.95
CA LYS A 344 -16.85 -11.54 1.60
C LYS A 344 -17.77 -11.06 0.49
N HIS A 345 -18.01 -9.75 0.38
CA HIS A 345 -18.88 -9.19 -0.64
C HIS A 345 -18.31 -9.36 -2.06
N LYS A 346 -17.01 -9.66 -2.19
CA LYS A 346 -16.33 -9.89 -3.49
C LYS A 346 -16.16 -11.37 -3.83
N LEU A 347 -16.65 -12.29 -3.00
CA LEU A 347 -16.46 -13.74 -3.20
C LEU A 347 -17.09 -14.27 -4.50
N HIS A 348 -18.14 -13.60 -4.99
CA HIS A 348 -18.78 -13.96 -6.26
C HIS A 348 -17.96 -13.57 -7.49
N GLU A 349 -16.93 -12.72 -7.35
CA GLU A 349 -16.04 -12.35 -8.45
C GLU A 349 -15.09 -13.51 -8.76
N LYS A 350 -15.04 -13.95 -10.02
CA LYS A 350 -14.20 -15.08 -10.45
C LYS A 350 -12.72 -14.91 -10.04
N ILE A 351 -12.20 -13.69 -10.15
CA ILE A 351 -10.82 -13.35 -9.78
C ILE A 351 -10.54 -13.58 -8.28
N THR A 352 -11.56 -13.39 -7.43
CA THR A 352 -11.47 -13.59 -5.99
C THR A 352 -11.38 -15.08 -5.64
N GLN A 353 -12.15 -15.94 -6.32
CA GLN A 353 -12.11 -17.38 -6.11
C GLN A 353 -10.76 -17.98 -6.55
N GLU A 354 -10.24 -17.54 -7.69
CA GLU A 354 -8.89 -17.89 -8.15
C GLU A 354 -7.81 -17.42 -7.16
N THR A 355 -8.00 -16.24 -6.56
CA THR A 355 -7.10 -15.71 -5.54
C THR A 355 -7.09 -16.59 -4.28
N ILE A 356 -8.26 -17.03 -3.81
CA ILE A 356 -8.36 -17.96 -2.65
C ILE A 356 -7.68 -19.28 -2.96
N ALA A 357 -7.97 -19.86 -4.14
CA ALA A 357 -7.39 -21.13 -4.56
C ALA A 357 -5.86 -21.08 -4.67
N SER A 358 -5.30 -19.91 -4.99
CA SER A 358 -3.84 -19.72 -5.07
C SER A 358 -3.12 -19.59 -3.70
N GLY A 359 -3.85 -19.57 -2.58
CA GLY A 359 -3.28 -19.38 -1.24
C GLY A 359 -2.62 -20.63 -0.66
N ASP A 360 -1.39 -20.51 -0.17
CA ASP A 360 -0.71 -21.51 0.66
C ASP A 360 -1.27 -21.59 2.09
N ILE A 361 -1.70 -20.44 2.62
CA ILE A 361 -2.41 -20.31 3.89
C ILE A 361 -3.70 -19.52 3.63
N ILE A 362 -4.84 -20.05 4.05
CA ILE A 362 -6.14 -19.37 3.96
C ILE A 362 -6.63 -19.08 5.37
N VAL A 363 -6.85 -17.80 5.68
CA VAL A 363 -7.33 -17.33 6.97
C VAL A 363 -8.74 -16.79 6.80
N ILE A 364 -9.72 -17.46 7.41
CA ILE A 364 -11.10 -17.01 7.50
C ILE A 364 -11.23 -16.22 8.81
N ALA A 365 -11.43 -14.91 8.71
CA ALA A 365 -11.41 -14.02 9.87
C ALA A 365 -12.77 -13.39 10.18
N GLY A 366 -13.19 -13.61 11.42
CA GLY A 366 -14.11 -12.78 12.15
C GLY A 366 -15.59 -13.13 12.05
N GLY A 367 -16.10 -13.70 10.96
CA GLY A 367 -17.54 -13.71 10.65
C GLY A 367 -18.40 -14.51 11.61
N PRO A 368 -19.70 -14.18 11.72
CA PRO A 368 -20.66 -15.12 12.28
C PRO A 368 -20.82 -16.26 11.26
N ILE A 369 -20.12 -17.36 11.50
CA ILE A 369 -20.23 -18.58 10.68
C ILE A 369 -21.15 -19.62 11.33
N MET A 370 -21.57 -19.37 12.57
CA MET A 370 -22.52 -20.17 13.33
C MET A 370 -23.79 -19.33 13.51
N TRP A 371 -24.77 -19.49 12.62
CA TRP A 371 -26.06 -18.83 12.70
C TRP A 371 -27.08 -19.58 11.84
N PRO A 372 -28.40 -19.38 12.07
CA PRO A 372 -29.42 -20.12 11.33
C PRO A 372 -29.34 -19.86 9.82
N PHE A 373 -29.36 -20.94 9.03
CA PHE A 373 -29.36 -20.90 7.57
C PHE A 373 -28.09 -20.31 6.94
N VAL A 374 -26.96 -20.39 7.65
CA VAL A 374 -25.67 -19.87 7.15
C VAL A 374 -25.29 -20.45 5.80
N GLU A 375 -25.56 -21.73 5.58
CA GLU A 375 -25.32 -22.49 4.36
C GLU A 375 -26.08 -21.96 3.14
N HIS A 376 -27.19 -21.26 3.36
CA HIS A 376 -28.00 -20.64 2.32
C HIS A 376 -27.59 -19.20 1.99
N SER A 377 -26.58 -18.66 2.68
CA SER A 377 -26.07 -17.33 2.35
C SER A 377 -25.27 -17.35 1.05
N ASP A 378 -25.37 -16.27 0.26
CA ASP A 378 -24.78 -16.19 -1.09
C ASP A 378 -23.26 -16.45 -1.14
N TRP A 379 -22.56 -16.25 -0.03
CA TRP A 379 -21.11 -16.45 0.07
C TRP A 379 -20.71 -17.82 0.64
N ALA A 380 -21.61 -18.51 1.35
CA ALA A 380 -21.26 -19.74 2.08
C ALA A 380 -20.89 -20.91 1.16
N PRO A 381 -21.64 -21.23 0.08
CA PRO A 381 -21.25 -22.29 -0.85
C PRO A 381 -19.89 -22.02 -1.51
N ILE A 382 -19.66 -20.76 -1.91
CA ILE A 382 -18.40 -20.34 -2.56
C ILE A 382 -17.22 -20.51 -1.61
N LEU A 383 -17.40 -20.12 -0.34
CA LEU A 383 -16.37 -20.29 0.68
C LEU A 383 -16.11 -21.77 0.95
N LEU A 384 -17.16 -22.57 1.11
CA LEU A 384 -17.04 -24.02 1.32
C LEU A 384 -16.28 -24.69 0.18
N ASP A 385 -16.62 -24.40 -1.07
CA ASP A 385 -15.96 -24.96 -2.25
C ASP A 385 -14.49 -24.56 -2.31
N SER A 386 -14.19 -23.29 -2.06
CA SER A 386 -12.82 -22.77 -2.12
C SER A 386 -11.94 -23.36 -1.01
N VAL A 387 -12.47 -23.44 0.21
CA VAL A 387 -11.79 -24.00 1.37
C VAL A 387 -11.59 -25.51 1.21
N THR A 388 -12.62 -26.24 0.78
CA THR A 388 -12.54 -27.70 0.58
C THR A 388 -11.51 -28.05 -0.49
N ARG A 389 -11.49 -27.33 -1.61
CA ARG A 389 -10.49 -27.52 -2.67
C ARG A 389 -9.08 -27.26 -2.15
N ALA A 390 -8.88 -26.13 -1.47
CA ALA A 390 -7.57 -25.80 -0.90
C ALA A 390 -7.10 -26.84 0.13
N ALA A 391 -8.01 -27.37 0.96
CA ALA A 391 -7.71 -28.43 1.91
C ALA A 391 -7.26 -29.72 1.20
N GLN A 392 -7.97 -30.12 0.14
CA GLN A 392 -7.65 -31.30 -0.67
C GLN A 392 -6.29 -31.18 -1.37
N GLU A 393 -5.89 -29.96 -1.72
CA GLU A 393 -4.56 -29.65 -2.26
C GLU A 393 -3.47 -29.52 -1.18
N GLY A 394 -3.78 -29.76 0.09
CA GLY A 394 -2.84 -29.74 1.21
C GLY A 394 -2.47 -28.35 1.71
N ARG A 395 -3.28 -27.32 1.42
CA ARG A 395 -3.09 -25.95 1.91
C ARG A 395 -3.49 -25.82 3.39
N ILE A 396 -2.88 -24.88 4.10
CA ILE A 396 -3.19 -24.63 5.52
C ILE A 396 -4.40 -23.72 5.61
N ILE A 397 -5.44 -24.13 6.33
CA ILE A 397 -6.63 -23.31 6.58
C ILE A 397 -6.72 -22.94 8.05
N MET A 398 -7.19 -21.74 8.36
CA MET A 398 -7.42 -21.26 9.72
C MET A 398 -8.74 -20.52 9.85
N GLY A 399 -9.40 -20.71 10.97
CA GLY A 399 -10.55 -19.92 11.38
C GLY A 399 -10.18 -19.01 12.56
N LEU A 400 -10.10 -17.69 12.34
CA LEU A 400 -9.72 -16.74 13.38
C LEU A 400 -10.88 -15.86 13.82
N ALA A 401 -11.08 -15.74 15.13
CA ALA A 401 -12.13 -14.92 15.74
C ALA A 401 -13.53 -15.23 15.18
N LEU A 402 -13.85 -16.50 14.94
CA LEU A 402 -15.13 -16.93 14.41
C LEU A 402 -16.23 -16.74 15.45
N GLY A 403 -17.41 -16.30 15.01
CA GLY A 403 -18.48 -15.92 15.94
C GLY A 403 -19.80 -16.63 15.71
N SER A 404 -20.68 -16.49 16.69
CA SER A 404 -22.07 -16.91 16.63
C SER A 404 -22.98 -15.73 16.27
N CYS A 405 -24.20 -16.01 15.80
CA CYS A 405 -25.29 -15.02 15.71
C CYS A 405 -26.62 -15.75 15.91
N TYR A 406 -27.09 -15.80 17.16
CA TYR A 406 -28.33 -16.45 17.58
C TYR A 406 -29.09 -15.55 18.57
N PRO A 407 -30.41 -15.72 18.73
CA PRO A 407 -31.15 -15.16 19.86
C PRO A 407 -30.45 -15.49 21.19
N LEU A 408 -30.39 -14.53 22.12
CA LEU A 408 -29.78 -14.74 23.44
C LEU A 408 -30.49 -15.80 24.30
N THR A 409 -31.73 -16.15 23.94
CA THR A 409 -32.52 -17.19 24.59
C THR A 409 -32.08 -18.61 24.20
N ILE A 410 -31.27 -18.75 23.16
CA ILE A 410 -30.79 -20.04 22.71
C ILE A 410 -29.64 -20.51 23.63
N GLY A 411 -29.83 -21.68 24.25
CA GLY A 411 -28.79 -22.35 25.04
C GLY A 411 -27.72 -23.01 24.18
N THR A 412 -26.60 -23.39 24.81
CA THR A 412 -25.39 -23.97 24.18
C THR A 412 -25.61 -25.31 23.45
N ASN A 413 -26.74 -25.97 23.68
CA ASN A 413 -27.09 -27.27 23.08
C ASN A 413 -27.80 -27.16 21.71
N HIS A 414 -27.99 -25.94 21.17
CA HIS A 414 -28.79 -25.74 19.97
C HIS A 414 -27.92 -25.45 18.75
N CYS A 415 -27.22 -26.46 18.25
CA CYS A 415 -26.77 -26.48 16.86
C CYS A 415 -27.76 -27.36 16.09
N ARG A 416 -28.40 -26.81 15.04
CA ARG A 416 -29.26 -27.64 14.17
C ARG A 416 -28.38 -28.57 13.33
N TYR A 417 -28.87 -29.76 13.01
CA TYR A 417 -28.13 -30.78 12.26
C TYR A 417 -27.53 -30.24 10.95
N GLU A 418 -28.32 -29.47 10.18
CA GLU A 418 -27.91 -28.90 8.89
C GLU A 418 -26.83 -27.81 9.02
N GLU A 419 -26.90 -27.00 10.07
CA GLU A 419 -25.88 -25.99 10.41
C GLU A 419 -24.57 -26.68 10.84
N SER A 420 -24.72 -27.78 11.59
CA SER A 420 -23.59 -28.58 12.06
C SER A 420 -22.81 -29.19 10.89
N ASP A 421 -23.50 -29.62 9.82
CA ASP A 421 -22.85 -30.18 8.63
C ASP A 421 -21.99 -29.14 7.89
N PHE A 422 -22.50 -27.92 7.70
CA PHE A 422 -21.72 -26.85 7.05
C PHE A 422 -20.51 -26.44 7.89
N VAL A 423 -20.73 -26.20 9.19
CA VAL A 423 -19.68 -25.79 10.13
C VAL A 423 -18.61 -26.88 10.25
N GLN A 424 -19.00 -28.14 10.39
CA GLN A 424 -18.06 -29.27 10.43
C GLN A 424 -17.27 -29.39 9.12
N LYS A 425 -17.92 -29.28 7.95
CA LYS A 425 -17.23 -29.40 6.65
C LYS A 425 -16.15 -28.35 6.44
N ILE A 426 -16.35 -27.11 6.92
CA ILE A 426 -15.33 -26.06 6.83
C ILE A 426 -14.30 -26.20 7.95
N LEU A 427 -14.75 -26.29 9.21
CA LEU A 427 -13.86 -26.15 10.36
C LEU A 427 -13.04 -27.40 10.66
N LEU A 428 -13.47 -28.59 10.24
CA LEU A 428 -12.61 -29.78 10.32
C LEU A 428 -11.40 -29.70 9.37
N GLN A 429 -11.46 -28.83 8.36
CA GLN A 429 -10.32 -28.55 7.47
C GLN A 429 -9.36 -27.50 8.07
N CYS A 430 -9.79 -26.76 9.10
CA CYS A 430 -8.97 -25.75 9.74
C CYS A 430 -7.94 -26.40 10.66
N SER A 431 -6.67 -26.05 10.45
CA SER A 431 -5.57 -26.44 11.33
C SER A 431 -5.66 -25.79 12.71
N ILE A 432 -6.20 -24.56 12.78
CA ILE A 432 -6.39 -23.79 14.01
C ILE A 432 -7.74 -23.08 13.92
N VAL A 433 -8.50 -23.14 15.01
CA VAL A 433 -9.77 -22.45 15.17
C VAL A 433 -9.75 -21.60 16.43
N THR A 434 -10.14 -20.33 16.31
CA THR A 434 -10.40 -19.46 17.45
C THR A 434 -11.79 -18.85 17.33
N THR A 435 -12.46 -18.73 18.45
CA THR A 435 -13.80 -18.15 18.57
C THR A 435 -13.72 -16.83 19.31
N ARG A 436 -14.72 -15.96 19.11
CA ARG A 436 -14.75 -14.63 19.72
C ARG A 436 -15.93 -14.35 20.63
N ASP A 437 -16.73 -15.37 20.91
CA ASP A 437 -17.84 -15.32 21.84
C ASP A 437 -18.05 -16.69 22.48
N ALA A 438 -18.57 -16.70 23.70
CA ALA A 438 -18.72 -17.91 24.50
C ALA A 438 -19.65 -18.94 23.82
N LEU A 439 -20.75 -18.47 23.21
CA LEU A 439 -21.68 -19.38 22.52
C LEU A 439 -21.01 -20.10 21.34
N ALA A 440 -20.24 -19.39 20.51
CA ALA A 440 -19.45 -20.01 19.44
C ALA A 440 -18.45 -21.03 19.99
N HIS A 441 -17.76 -20.71 21.08
CA HIS A 441 -16.83 -21.62 21.73
C HIS A 441 -17.52 -22.91 22.19
N ASP A 442 -18.68 -22.79 22.83
CA ASP A 442 -19.43 -23.92 23.37
C ASP A 442 -20.04 -24.77 22.25
N ILE A 443 -20.59 -24.15 21.19
CA ILE A 443 -21.10 -24.86 20.01
C ILE A 443 -19.99 -25.71 19.38
N LEU A 444 -18.82 -25.14 19.14
CA LEU A 444 -17.71 -25.88 18.53
C LEU A 444 -17.18 -26.98 19.45
N SER A 445 -17.12 -26.73 20.75
CA SER A 445 -16.69 -27.74 21.74
C SER A 445 -17.65 -28.92 21.80
N ASN A 446 -18.97 -28.67 21.69
CA ASN A 446 -20.00 -29.70 21.62
C ASN A 446 -19.96 -30.52 20.31
N LEU A 447 -19.36 -29.97 19.26
CA LEU A 447 -19.10 -30.67 17.99
C LEU A 447 -17.72 -31.35 17.95
N ASP A 448 -17.04 -31.46 19.10
CA ASP A 448 -15.68 -32.00 19.23
C ASP A 448 -14.63 -31.26 18.35
N ILE A 449 -14.87 -29.98 18.03
CA ILE A 449 -13.93 -29.13 17.29
C ILE A 449 -13.08 -28.33 18.28
N GLU A 450 -11.79 -28.66 18.35
CA GLU A 450 -10.82 -27.95 19.18
C GLU A 450 -10.75 -26.47 18.79
N ASN A 451 -10.99 -25.58 19.75
CA ASN A 451 -10.97 -24.14 19.50
C ASN A 451 -10.57 -23.36 20.76
N LYS A 452 -10.00 -22.16 20.56
CA LYS A 452 -9.65 -21.23 21.65
C LYS A 452 -10.54 -19.99 21.63
N LEU A 453 -11.11 -19.65 22.78
CA LEU A 453 -11.87 -18.42 22.98
C LEU A 453 -10.90 -17.22 23.16
N LEU A 454 -10.98 -16.24 22.26
CA LEU A 454 -10.14 -15.03 22.25
C LEU A 454 -10.98 -13.78 21.95
N PRO A 455 -10.55 -12.58 22.39
CA PRO A 455 -11.18 -11.35 21.92
C PRO A 455 -11.14 -11.23 20.39
N CYS A 456 -12.17 -10.61 19.80
CA CYS A 456 -12.23 -10.41 18.35
C CYS A 456 -10.95 -9.75 17.80
N LEU A 457 -10.49 -10.19 16.63
CA LEU A 457 -9.26 -9.69 16.01
C LEU A 457 -9.27 -8.17 15.78
N ALA A 458 -10.45 -7.56 15.59
CA ALA A 458 -10.63 -6.10 15.55
C ALA A 458 -10.07 -5.37 16.78
N PHE A 459 -10.03 -6.03 17.94
CA PHE A 459 -9.49 -5.47 19.18
C PHE A 459 -7.98 -5.21 19.08
N CYS A 460 -7.28 -5.93 18.19
CA CYS A 460 -5.87 -5.70 17.90
C CYS A 460 -5.63 -4.51 16.94
N SER A 461 -6.69 -3.91 16.37
CA SER A 461 -6.55 -2.90 15.31
C SER A 461 -5.77 -1.64 15.71
N ASN A 462 -5.83 -1.24 16.98
CA ASN A 462 -5.13 -0.07 17.51
C ASN A 462 -4.66 -0.30 18.94
N VAL A 463 -3.61 0.40 19.36
CA VAL A 463 -3.27 0.55 20.78
C VAL A 463 -3.29 2.03 21.11
N SER A 464 -3.86 2.32 22.28
CA SER A 464 -4.12 3.64 22.86
C SER A 464 -3.19 4.75 22.34
N ILE A 465 -3.76 5.64 21.54
CA ILE A 465 -3.15 6.93 21.25
C ILE A 465 -3.45 7.83 22.45
N TYR A 466 -2.42 8.39 23.09
CA TYR A 466 -2.59 9.38 24.16
C TYR A 466 -3.24 10.64 23.60
N SER A 467 -4.57 10.67 23.63
CA SER A 467 -5.37 11.87 23.40
C SER A 467 -6.18 12.16 24.65
N LYS A 468 -6.14 13.42 25.13
CA LYS A 468 -7.01 13.84 26.24
C LYS A 468 -8.46 13.73 25.76
N PRO A 469 -9.34 13.00 26.47
CA PRO A 469 -10.72 12.86 26.05
C PRO A 469 -11.41 14.23 26.10
N LYS A 470 -12.16 14.56 25.05
CA LYS A 470 -13.11 15.68 25.10
C LYS A 470 -14.28 15.29 26.01
N LYS A 471 -15.00 16.26 26.59
CA LYS A 471 -16.21 16.03 27.40
C LYS A 471 -17.40 15.58 26.52
N ARG A 472 -17.23 14.47 25.81
CA ARG A 472 -18.09 13.97 24.74
C ARG A 472 -18.43 12.50 24.95
N ILE A 473 -19.66 12.12 24.59
CA ILE A 473 -20.14 10.73 24.51
C ILE A 473 -20.52 10.45 23.05
N LEU A 474 -20.16 9.27 22.55
CA LEU A 474 -20.55 8.84 21.22
C LEU A 474 -21.79 7.94 21.26
N VAL A 475 -22.64 8.04 20.25
CA VAL A 475 -23.86 7.23 20.13
C VAL A 475 -23.92 6.61 18.74
N ASN A 476 -23.72 5.30 18.62
CA ASN A 476 -24.02 4.60 17.39
C ASN A 476 -25.45 4.05 17.45
N TYR A 477 -26.28 4.49 16.49
CA TYR A 477 -27.69 4.12 16.41
C TYR A 477 -27.96 3.14 15.27
N MET A 478 -28.66 2.06 15.62
CA MET A 478 -29.36 1.20 14.68
C MET A 478 -30.81 1.05 15.14
N ARG A 479 -31.74 1.08 14.18
CA ARG A 479 -33.15 0.82 14.45
C ARG A 479 -33.31 -0.60 15.01
N GLY A 480 -34.03 -0.73 16.14
CA GLY A 480 -34.18 -2.00 16.85
C GLY A 480 -32.91 -2.53 17.53
N ALA A 481 -31.83 -1.72 17.60
CA ALA A 481 -30.54 -2.04 18.22
C ALA A 481 -29.77 -3.23 17.62
N GLY A 482 -30.10 -3.72 16.42
CA GLY A 482 -29.39 -4.85 15.83
C GLY A 482 -29.76 -5.09 14.36
N HIS A 483 -29.06 -6.04 13.73
CA HIS A 483 -29.33 -6.46 12.33
C HIS A 483 -30.42 -7.53 12.23
N HIS A 484 -30.62 -8.30 13.30
CA HIS A 484 -31.56 -9.42 13.34
C HIS A 484 -32.42 -9.31 14.59
N ASP A 485 -33.72 -9.52 14.43
CA ASP A 485 -34.70 -9.54 15.50
C ASP A 485 -35.11 -10.97 15.88
N TYR A 486 -34.93 -11.96 15.00
CA TYR A 486 -35.29 -13.37 15.18
C TYR A 486 -36.70 -13.59 15.73
N ASN A 487 -37.67 -12.74 15.37
CA ASN A 487 -39.02 -12.73 15.95
C ASN A 487 -39.06 -12.58 17.49
N SER A 488 -38.02 -11.99 18.10
CA SER A 488 -37.88 -11.80 19.55
C SER A 488 -38.77 -10.68 20.12
N ASN A 489 -39.84 -10.30 19.40
CA ASN A 489 -40.74 -9.18 19.73
C ASN A 489 -39.96 -7.91 20.14
N ILE A 490 -38.97 -7.52 19.33
CA ILE A 490 -38.17 -6.33 19.57
C ILE A 490 -39.07 -5.09 19.53
N LYS A 491 -39.11 -4.34 20.64
CA LYS A 491 -39.94 -3.14 20.76
C LYS A 491 -39.23 -1.94 20.13
N THR A 492 -39.07 -1.97 18.80
CA THR A 492 -38.32 -0.96 18.02
C THR A 492 -38.74 0.47 18.35
N THR A 493 -40.03 0.79 18.37
CA THR A 493 -40.50 2.14 18.72
C THR A 493 -40.15 2.55 20.15
N GLN A 494 -40.12 1.61 21.08
CA GLN A 494 -39.68 1.87 22.45
C GLN A 494 -38.18 2.15 22.50
N TRP A 495 -37.37 1.40 21.75
CA TRP A 495 -35.94 1.65 21.63
C TRP A 495 -35.64 3.03 21.06
N ASP A 496 -36.29 3.40 19.95
CA ASP A 496 -36.10 4.69 19.29
C ASP A 496 -36.41 5.85 20.27
N ARG A 497 -37.51 5.75 21.02
CA ARG A 497 -37.87 6.72 22.08
C ARG A 497 -36.84 6.75 23.22
N THR A 498 -36.41 5.58 23.68
CA THR A 498 -35.42 5.46 24.77
C THR A 498 -34.11 6.14 24.38
N LEU A 499 -33.63 5.93 23.16
CA LEU A 499 -32.39 6.55 22.70
C LEU A 499 -32.54 8.06 22.53
N HIS A 500 -33.65 8.52 21.96
CA HIS A 500 -33.96 9.95 21.84
C HIS A 500 -33.97 10.65 23.21
N GLU A 501 -34.68 10.09 24.18
CA GLU A 501 -34.73 10.63 25.54
C GLU A 501 -33.36 10.57 26.23
N PHE A 502 -32.60 9.48 26.05
CA PHE A 502 -31.25 9.37 26.55
C PHE A 502 -30.35 10.48 26.01
N VAL A 503 -30.33 10.72 24.69
CA VAL A 503 -29.51 11.78 24.06
C VAL A 503 -29.87 13.15 24.64
N LYS A 504 -31.17 13.46 24.76
CA LYS A 504 -31.64 14.71 25.38
C LYS A 504 -31.18 14.88 26.83
N HIS A 505 -31.16 13.81 27.62
CA HIS A 505 -30.69 13.86 29.01
C HIS A 505 -29.17 13.95 29.10
N ALA A 506 -28.45 13.17 28.31
CA ALA A 506 -26.99 13.16 28.27
C ALA A 506 -26.43 14.53 27.87
N GLN A 507 -27.09 15.23 26.94
CA GLN A 507 -26.67 16.56 26.47
C GLN A 507 -26.65 17.64 27.56
N LYS A 508 -27.39 17.45 28.66
CA LYS A 508 -27.34 18.37 29.80
C LYS A 508 -25.99 18.35 30.52
N ARG A 509 -25.17 17.31 30.33
CA ARG A 509 -23.92 17.07 31.07
C ARG A 509 -22.69 16.86 30.17
N TRP A 510 -22.88 16.26 29.00
CA TRP A 510 -21.81 15.93 28.05
C TRP A 510 -22.25 16.23 26.62
N HIS A 511 -21.30 16.52 25.73
CA HIS A 511 -21.60 16.64 24.31
C HIS A 511 -21.89 15.25 23.71
N ALA A 512 -23.12 14.96 23.30
CA ALA A 512 -23.46 13.73 22.59
C ALA A 512 -23.30 13.92 21.06
N SER A 513 -22.58 13.00 20.41
CA SER A 513 -22.43 12.99 18.95
C SER A 513 -22.79 11.61 18.42
N PHE A 514 -23.51 11.55 17.30
CA PHE A 514 -23.80 10.27 16.66
C PHE A 514 -22.59 9.78 15.87
N LEU A 515 -22.24 8.50 16.06
CA LEU A 515 -21.19 7.80 15.35
C LEU A 515 -21.82 6.86 14.32
N CYS A 516 -21.71 7.23 13.05
CA CYS A 516 -22.35 6.56 11.92
C CYS A 516 -21.30 5.83 11.08
N HIS A 517 -21.58 4.56 10.77
CA HIS A 517 -20.69 3.67 10.02
C HIS A 517 -21.19 3.39 8.60
N SER A 518 -22.33 3.97 8.21
CA SER A 518 -22.84 3.97 6.85
C SER A 518 -23.71 5.21 6.61
N PRO A 519 -23.94 5.61 5.34
CA PRO A 519 -24.89 6.67 5.02
C PRO A 519 -26.30 6.39 5.58
N ALA A 520 -26.74 5.12 5.57
CA ALA A 520 -28.03 4.75 6.15
C ALA A 520 -28.13 5.04 7.66
N GLU A 521 -27.05 4.82 8.41
CA GLU A 521 -27.00 5.19 9.83
C GLU A 521 -26.98 6.69 10.06
N TYR A 522 -26.33 7.43 9.16
CA TYR A 522 -26.30 8.88 9.19
C TYR A 522 -27.71 9.47 9.03
N GLU A 523 -28.47 8.98 8.06
CA GLU A 523 -29.86 9.36 7.85
C GLU A 523 -30.75 8.95 9.02
N LEU A 524 -30.63 7.70 9.50
CA LEU A 524 -31.40 7.21 10.64
C LEU A 524 -31.15 8.00 11.92
N ALA A 525 -29.91 8.42 12.17
CA ALA A 525 -29.57 9.23 13.34
C ALA A 525 -30.26 10.60 13.33
N SER A 526 -30.50 11.19 12.15
CA SER A 526 -31.23 12.46 12.04
C SER A 526 -32.69 12.36 12.51
N LEU A 527 -33.31 11.18 12.34
CA LEU A 527 -34.67 10.91 12.81
C LEU A 527 -34.76 10.79 14.34
N VAL A 528 -33.64 10.47 14.99
CA VAL A 528 -33.55 10.44 16.44
C VAL A 528 -33.38 11.86 16.95
N ASP A 529 -32.37 12.60 16.51
CA ASP A 529 -32.22 14.02 16.86
C ASP A 529 -31.42 14.76 15.78
N GLU A 530 -32.12 15.57 14.99
CA GLU A 530 -31.54 16.33 13.88
C GLU A 530 -30.51 17.37 14.32
N THR A 531 -30.62 17.85 15.57
CA THR A 531 -29.81 18.95 16.10
C THR A 531 -28.42 18.50 16.53
N GLN A 532 -28.19 17.19 16.69
CA GLN A 532 -26.91 16.66 17.14
C GLN A 532 -25.91 16.47 16.01
N GLU A 533 -24.64 16.66 16.36
CA GLU A 533 -23.51 16.32 15.48
C GLU A 533 -23.58 14.85 15.08
N ARG A 534 -23.54 14.60 13.77
CA ARG A 534 -23.45 13.25 13.19
C ARG A 534 -22.10 13.11 12.50
N ILE A 535 -21.36 12.08 12.87
CA ILE A 535 -20.01 11.79 12.36
C ILE A 535 -20.11 10.55 11.49
N LEU A 536 -19.99 10.72 10.17
CA LEU A 536 -19.86 9.61 9.23
C LEU A 536 -18.38 9.21 9.14
N ILE A 537 -18.08 7.98 9.56
CA ILE A 537 -16.74 7.42 9.43
C ILE A 537 -16.56 6.88 8.00
N THR A 538 -15.83 7.64 7.17
CA THR A 538 -15.52 7.29 5.78
C THR A 538 -14.17 6.60 5.63
N ASP A 539 -13.20 6.93 6.48
CA ASP A 539 -11.82 6.47 6.36
C ASP A 539 -11.10 6.34 7.71
N GLU A 540 -9.84 5.91 7.65
CA GLU A 540 -8.98 5.64 8.79
C GLU A 540 -8.55 6.89 9.55
N TYR A 541 -8.30 7.99 8.85
CA TYR A 541 -7.89 9.26 9.45
C TYR A 541 -9.01 9.80 10.36
N MET A 542 -10.26 9.65 9.93
CA MET A 542 -11.44 10.01 10.72
C MET A 542 -11.56 9.17 12.00
N TYR A 543 -11.20 7.88 11.98
CA TYR A 543 -11.21 7.01 13.17
C TYR A 543 -10.24 7.49 14.26
N ASN A 544 -9.04 7.95 13.88
CA ASN A 544 -8.02 8.35 14.85
C ASN A 544 -8.22 9.78 15.38
N THR A 545 -8.82 10.68 14.59
CA THR A 545 -8.98 12.10 14.95
C THR A 545 -10.32 12.41 15.61
N ASN A 546 -11.39 11.69 15.28
CA ASN A 546 -12.75 12.00 15.74
C ASN A 546 -13.25 11.13 16.88
N LEU A 547 -12.52 10.12 17.33
CA LEU A 547 -12.96 9.23 18.41
C LEU A 547 -12.50 9.65 19.82
N THR A 548 -12.08 10.91 20.01
CA THR A 548 -11.76 11.44 21.35
C THR A 548 -13.01 11.62 22.22
N ALA A 549 -13.40 10.57 22.95
CA ALA A 549 -14.62 10.55 23.78
C ALA A 549 -14.35 9.98 25.18
N LEU A 550 -15.25 10.30 26.11
CA LEU A 550 -15.25 9.74 27.46
C LEU A 550 -15.72 8.28 27.44
N THR A 551 -16.83 8.01 26.74
CA THR A 551 -17.50 6.71 26.61
C THR A 551 -18.43 6.71 25.38
N ALA A 552 -19.09 5.58 25.11
CA ALA A 552 -20.07 5.47 24.03
C ALA A 552 -21.25 4.53 24.35
N VAL A 553 -22.36 4.71 23.66
CA VAL A 553 -23.47 3.74 23.53
C VAL A 553 -23.46 3.24 22.09
N ASN A 554 -23.31 1.93 21.88
CA ASN A 554 -23.23 1.36 20.54
C ASN A 554 -24.26 0.26 20.30
N ASN A 555 -24.79 0.21 19.08
CA ASN A 555 -25.52 -0.97 18.59
C ASN A 555 -24.62 -1.88 17.73
N ARG A 556 -23.61 -1.30 17.07
CA ARG A 556 -22.59 -2.08 16.36
C ARG A 556 -21.52 -2.59 17.32
N ILE A 557 -21.41 -3.91 17.37
CA ILE A 557 -20.43 -4.61 18.20
C ILE A 557 -18.98 -4.27 17.83
N HIS A 558 -18.69 -4.18 16.53
CA HIS A 558 -17.34 -3.78 16.08
C HIS A 558 -17.02 -2.30 16.36
N ALA A 559 -18.02 -1.44 16.55
CA ALA A 559 -17.79 -0.08 17.01
C ALA A 559 -17.32 -0.09 18.48
N THR A 560 -17.96 -0.88 19.35
CA THR A 560 -17.49 -1.11 20.72
C THR A 560 -16.09 -1.70 20.75
N ILE A 561 -15.82 -2.75 19.97
CA ILE A 561 -14.50 -3.39 19.95
C ILE A 561 -13.42 -2.43 19.44
N GLY A 562 -13.72 -1.62 18.43
CA GLY A 562 -12.81 -0.58 17.91
C GLY A 562 -12.52 0.51 18.94
N LEU A 563 -13.53 1.00 19.66
CA LEU A 563 -13.38 1.97 20.75
C LEU A 563 -12.60 1.37 21.94
N ALA A 564 -12.87 0.11 22.27
CA ALA A 564 -12.16 -0.60 23.32
C ALA A 564 -10.66 -0.72 23.00
N ALA A 565 -10.29 -0.96 21.74
CA ALA A 565 -8.89 -0.98 21.29
C ALA A 565 -8.18 0.38 21.48
N LEU A 566 -8.93 1.48 21.45
CA LEU A 566 -8.44 2.83 21.77
C LEU A 566 -8.40 3.12 23.28
N GLY A 567 -8.90 2.20 24.12
CA GLY A 567 -9.03 2.36 25.56
C GLY A 567 -10.24 3.20 25.97
N ILE A 568 -11.27 3.28 25.11
CA ILE A 568 -12.53 3.99 25.39
C ILE A 568 -13.56 2.94 25.81
N PRO A 569 -13.98 2.91 27.08
CA PRO A 569 -15.05 2.00 27.51
C PRO A 569 -16.39 2.43 26.90
N SER A 570 -17.25 1.46 26.58
CA SER A 570 -18.57 1.72 26.02
C SER A 570 -19.57 0.65 26.41
N VAL A 571 -20.85 1.01 26.43
CA VAL A 571 -21.96 0.06 26.58
C VAL A 571 -22.47 -0.36 25.20
N THR A 572 -22.76 -1.66 25.05
CA THR A 572 -23.34 -2.20 23.81
C THR A 572 -24.77 -2.63 24.04
N VAL A 573 -25.70 -2.10 23.26
CA VAL A 573 -27.11 -2.50 23.28
C VAL A 573 -27.38 -3.34 22.04
N GLY A 574 -27.84 -4.57 22.22
CA GLY A 574 -28.06 -5.51 21.12
C GLY A 574 -29.22 -6.47 21.35
N THR A 575 -29.38 -7.41 20.42
CA THR A 575 -30.50 -8.36 20.37
C THR A 575 -30.08 -9.83 20.37
N GLU A 576 -28.79 -10.12 20.22
CA GLU A 576 -28.30 -11.46 19.86
C GLU A 576 -26.90 -11.76 20.39
N SER A 577 -26.47 -13.01 20.22
CA SER A 577 -25.31 -13.64 20.86
C SER A 577 -23.96 -12.96 20.58
N ARG A 578 -23.80 -12.18 19.50
CA ARG A 578 -22.55 -11.43 19.27
C ARG A 578 -22.26 -10.43 20.39
N LEU A 579 -23.24 -10.05 21.22
CA LEU A 579 -23.00 -9.28 22.46
C LEU A 579 -21.97 -9.96 23.37
N MET A 580 -21.91 -11.30 23.38
CA MET A 580 -20.95 -12.04 24.19
C MET A 580 -19.49 -11.79 23.77
N SER A 581 -19.24 -11.29 22.55
CA SER A 581 -17.89 -10.80 22.17
C SER A 581 -17.46 -9.57 22.96
N VAL A 582 -18.41 -8.75 23.40
CA VAL A 582 -18.16 -7.56 24.24
C VAL A 582 -17.98 -7.97 25.70
N ASP A 583 -18.73 -8.98 26.15
CA ASP A 583 -18.61 -9.52 27.51
C ASP A 583 -17.19 -10.05 27.78
N LEU A 584 -16.52 -10.65 26.79
CA LEU A 584 -15.11 -11.06 26.89
C LEU A 584 -14.14 -9.91 27.21
N LEU A 585 -14.51 -8.68 26.84
CA LEU A 585 -13.76 -7.46 27.15
C LEU A 585 -14.09 -6.90 28.53
N ASN A 586 -15.00 -7.54 29.28
CA ASN A 586 -15.59 -7.06 30.53
C ASN A 586 -16.25 -5.69 30.39
N LEU A 587 -16.87 -5.43 29.22
CA LEU A 587 -17.62 -4.20 28.95
C LEU A 587 -19.12 -4.44 29.08
N PRO A 588 -19.91 -3.44 29.52
CA PRO A 588 -21.33 -3.65 29.76
C PRO A 588 -22.11 -3.89 28.47
N THR A 589 -22.99 -4.90 28.52
CA THR A 589 -23.94 -5.23 27.47
C THR A 589 -25.37 -5.13 28.01
N LEU A 590 -26.31 -4.76 27.14
CA LEU A 590 -27.73 -4.68 27.46
C LEU A 590 -28.55 -5.29 26.32
N HIS A 591 -29.52 -6.12 26.67
CA HIS A 591 -30.55 -6.50 25.70
C HIS A 591 -31.50 -5.32 25.47
N VAL A 592 -31.86 -5.07 24.21
CA VAL A 592 -32.63 -3.87 23.82
C VAL A 592 -33.95 -3.73 24.57
N ASN A 593 -34.67 -4.83 24.81
CA ASN A 593 -35.97 -4.80 25.48
C ASN A 593 -35.86 -4.48 26.99
N GLU A 594 -34.67 -4.66 27.57
CA GLU A 594 -34.40 -4.33 28.97
C GLU A 594 -33.80 -2.94 29.14
N CYS A 595 -33.49 -2.28 28.03
CA CYS A 595 -32.82 -0.99 28.00
C CYS A 595 -33.80 0.14 28.34
N THR A 596 -33.44 0.97 29.31
CA THR A 596 -34.20 2.16 29.71
C THR A 596 -33.25 3.35 29.80
N VAL A 597 -33.80 4.57 29.74
CA VAL A 597 -33.02 5.82 29.84
C VAL A 597 -32.18 5.83 31.12
N ASN A 598 -32.77 5.48 32.26
CA ASN A 598 -32.07 5.44 33.55
C ASN A 598 -30.94 4.40 33.58
N LYS A 599 -31.15 3.21 33.00
CA LYS A 599 -30.10 2.18 32.91
C LYS A 599 -28.93 2.67 32.06
N LEU A 600 -29.20 3.30 30.91
CA LEU A 600 -28.15 3.87 30.05
C LEU A 600 -27.37 4.98 30.75
N LEU A 601 -28.07 5.94 31.37
CA LEU A 601 -27.43 7.04 32.10
C LEU A 601 -26.54 6.52 33.24
N THR A 602 -27.06 5.62 34.07
CA THR A 602 -26.31 5.01 35.18
C THR A 602 -25.07 4.27 34.68
N THR A 603 -25.22 3.51 33.59
CA THR A 603 -24.09 2.79 32.98
C THR A 603 -23.03 3.74 32.45
N ILE A 604 -23.45 4.81 31.76
CA ILE A 604 -22.56 5.84 31.22
C ILE A 604 -21.80 6.57 32.34
N GLU A 605 -22.49 6.95 33.42
CA GLU A 605 -21.87 7.56 34.60
C GLU A 605 -20.81 6.62 35.20
N THR A 606 -21.16 5.35 35.39
CA THR A 606 -20.22 4.33 35.90
C THR A 606 -18.99 4.18 35.00
N LEU A 607 -19.17 4.12 33.68
CA LEU A 607 -18.06 4.01 32.72
C LEU A 607 -17.14 5.24 32.75
N ILE A 608 -17.71 6.43 32.98
CA ILE A 608 -16.94 7.68 33.10
C ILE A 608 -16.19 7.73 34.43
N GLU A 609 -16.84 7.38 35.54
CA GLU A 609 -16.25 7.35 36.89
C GLU A 609 -15.10 6.34 36.97
N GLN A 610 -15.29 5.15 36.40
CA GLN A 610 -14.31 4.07 36.43
C GLN A 610 -13.43 4.03 35.17
N ARG A 611 -13.40 5.10 34.38
CA ARG A 611 -12.78 5.12 33.05
C ARG A 611 -11.33 4.66 33.04
N GLU A 612 -10.53 5.12 34.00
CA GLU A 612 -9.11 4.75 34.07
C GLU A 612 -8.90 3.28 34.45
N VAL A 613 -9.82 2.70 35.23
CA VAL A 613 -9.82 1.26 35.54
C VAL A 613 -10.11 0.46 34.28
N TYR A 614 -11.19 0.81 33.55
CA TYR A 614 -11.52 0.17 32.28
C TYR A 614 -10.39 0.32 31.26
N LYS A 615 -9.83 1.51 31.10
CA LYS A 615 -8.72 1.77 30.17
C LYS A 615 -7.52 0.89 30.47
N LYS A 616 -7.14 0.75 31.75
CA LYS A 616 -6.03 -0.12 32.16
C LYS A 616 -6.33 -1.60 31.86
N ASN A 617 -7.54 -2.06 32.19
CA ASN A 617 -7.96 -3.45 31.96
C ASN A 617 -8.01 -3.77 30.46
N LEU A 618 -8.52 -2.86 29.64
CA LEU A 618 -8.55 -2.99 28.18
C LEU A 618 -7.15 -3.02 27.59
N ALA A 619 -6.21 -2.20 28.09
CA ALA A 619 -4.83 -2.23 27.64
C ALA A 619 -4.15 -3.57 27.92
N VAL A 620 -4.36 -4.14 29.12
CA VAL A 620 -3.85 -5.48 29.49
C VAL A 620 -4.45 -6.55 28.57
N LYS A 621 -5.78 -6.59 28.43
CA LYS A 621 -6.46 -7.53 27.53
C LYS A 621 -6.01 -7.40 26.08
N ALA A 622 -5.75 -6.17 25.60
CA ALA A 622 -5.29 -5.94 24.24
C ALA A 622 -3.89 -6.52 24.02
N GLN A 623 -3.00 -6.39 25.02
CA GLN A 623 -1.67 -6.98 24.99
C GLN A 623 -1.73 -8.53 25.03
N GLU A 624 -2.60 -9.09 25.88
CA GLU A 624 -2.85 -10.54 25.95
C GLU A 624 -3.37 -11.08 24.61
N ALA A 625 -4.40 -10.44 24.04
CA ALA A 625 -4.96 -10.83 22.75
C ALA A 625 -3.93 -10.73 21.62
N PHE A 626 -3.15 -9.65 21.59
CA PHE A 626 -2.07 -9.48 20.60
C PHE A 626 -1.04 -10.60 20.73
N SER A 627 -0.57 -10.90 21.94
CA SER A 627 0.39 -11.97 22.20
C SER A 627 -0.16 -13.34 21.79
N ASP A 628 -1.43 -13.62 22.07
CA ASP A 628 -2.08 -14.87 21.72
C ASP A 628 -2.20 -15.05 20.20
N TYR A 629 -2.61 -14.01 19.48
CA TYR A 629 -2.65 -14.04 18.02
C TYR A 629 -1.26 -14.10 17.40
N SER A 630 -0.25 -13.42 17.96
CA SER A 630 1.14 -13.53 17.51
C SER A 630 1.67 -14.95 17.66
N ARG A 631 1.36 -15.63 18.76
CA ARG A 631 1.76 -17.03 18.98
C ARG A 631 1.08 -17.97 17.98
N ILE A 632 -0.22 -17.79 17.75
CA ILE A 632 -1.01 -18.59 16.79
C ILE A 632 -0.50 -18.41 15.36
N LEU A 633 -0.25 -17.17 14.95
CA LEU A 633 0.23 -16.89 13.59
C LEU A 633 1.72 -17.25 13.44
N GLY A 634 2.53 -17.10 14.48
CA GLY A 634 3.96 -17.48 14.48
C GLY A 634 4.21 -19.00 14.46
N SER A 635 3.28 -19.81 14.99
CA SER A 635 3.40 -21.28 14.86
C SER A 635 3.30 -21.78 13.41
N LEU A 636 2.76 -20.96 12.50
CA LEU A 636 2.64 -21.30 11.08
C LEU A 636 3.95 -21.13 10.32
N THR A 637 4.78 -20.19 10.75
CA THR A 637 5.93 -19.72 9.99
C THR A 637 7.22 -20.44 10.34
N THR A 638 7.29 -21.04 11.53
CA THR A 638 8.45 -21.75 12.06
C THR A 638 8.49 -23.24 11.72
N GLY A 639 7.54 -23.75 10.93
CA GLY A 639 7.49 -25.16 10.52
C GLY A 639 7.19 -26.13 11.68
N GLN A 640 6.83 -25.65 12.86
CA GLN A 640 6.31 -26.49 13.95
C GLN A 640 4.84 -26.86 13.71
N GLN A 641 4.58 -27.65 12.66
CA GLN A 641 3.45 -28.57 12.69
C GLN A 641 3.96 -29.97 13.03
N ASN A 642 4.11 -30.18 14.32
CA ASN A 642 3.89 -31.47 14.93
C ASN A 642 2.67 -31.32 15.86
N ILE A 643 1.53 -30.94 15.28
CA ILE A 643 0.23 -30.93 15.97
C ILE A 643 -0.79 -31.49 14.99
N ASN A 644 -1.34 -32.65 15.35
CA ASN A 644 -2.39 -33.43 14.70
C ASN A 644 -2.01 -34.39 13.55
N SER A 645 -1.05 -35.28 13.84
CA SER A 645 -1.01 -36.64 13.28
C SER A 645 -2.10 -37.58 13.82
N LYS A 646 -3.17 -37.05 14.44
CA LYS A 646 -4.29 -37.84 14.99
C LYS A 646 -5.61 -37.75 14.21
N ASN A 647 -5.78 -36.80 13.28
CA ASN A 647 -7.03 -36.70 12.51
C ASN A 647 -6.96 -37.36 11.11
N ASN A 648 -5.76 -37.68 10.60
CA ASN A 648 -5.60 -38.34 9.29
C ASN A 648 -5.77 -39.86 9.29
N ILE A 649 -6.35 -40.46 10.36
CA ILE A 649 -6.68 -41.90 10.40
C ILE A 649 -8.19 -42.16 10.62
N ARG A 650 -9.06 -41.14 10.70
CA ARG A 650 -10.52 -41.35 10.90
C ARG A 650 -11.42 -40.99 9.72
N SER A 651 -10.88 -40.52 8.59
CA SER A 651 -11.70 -40.02 7.47
C SER A 651 -12.02 -41.02 6.36
N THR A 652 -11.54 -42.26 6.40
CA THR A 652 -11.87 -43.27 5.36
C THR A 652 -12.84 -44.38 5.80
N GLU A 653 -13.09 -44.59 7.10
CA GLU A 653 -13.99 -45.67 7.55
C GLU A 653 -15.39 -45.22 8.01
N GLN A 654 -15.62 -43.94 8.33
CA GLN A 654 -16.94 -43.49 8.83
C GLN A 654 -17.86 -42.81 7.80
N ILE A 655 -17.35 -42.42 6.63
CA ILE A 655 -18.20 -41.85 5.56
C ILE A 655 -18.97 -42.97 4.82
N GLY A 656 -18.58 -44.23 4.97
CA GLY A 656 -19.29 -45.38 4.39
C GLY A 656 -20.53 -45.86 5.13
N ASN A 657 -20.81 -45.39 6.36
CA ASN A 657 -21.84 -45.98 7.23
C ASN A 657 -23.01 -45.06 7.61
N LEU A 658 -23.08 -43.83 7.08
CA LEU A 658 -24.22 -42.92 7.30
C LEU A 658 -25.22 -42.88 6.12
N SER A 659 -25.05 -43.72 5.09
CA SER A 659 -26.03 -43.87 4.01
C SER A 659 -27.12 -44.92 4.27
N ASN A 660 -27.16 -45.52 5.47
CA ASN A 660 -28.23 -46.43 5.89
C ASN A 660 -28.55 -46.26 7.38
N ARG A 661 -29.31 -45.21 7.73
CA ARG A 661 -30.32 -45.23 8.80
C ARG A 661 -31.19 -43.98 8.82
#